data_AF-A0A1I3ZVX5-F1
#
_entry.id   AF-A0A1I3ZVX5-F1
#
_cell.length_a   1.000
_cell.length_b   1.000
_cell.length_c   1.000
_cell.angle_alpha   90.00
_cell.angle_beta   90.00
_cell.angle_gamma   90.00
#
_symmetry.space_group_name_H-M   'P 1'
#
loop_
_entity.id
_entity.type
_entity.pdbx_description
1 polymer ?
#
loop_
_entity_poly.entity_id
_entity_poly.type
_entity_poly.pdbx_seq_one_letter_code
_entity_poly.pdbx_strand_id
1 'polypeptide(L)'
;MRNGLFSRQALAPLLLGMVSFFLVIGPNVLDPGNIAWLDSGDRAQHFLGWHFFRSSDWAFPPGLSPEFGIELSNSVVYSDSNPLLALLFKPFSNFLPEVFQYFGLWLLACFILQAWFGWRLLGFISNNGIVRLLGAGFFVFSPPMIFRASVHLSLAGHFLVLAALYLALKPKVDRRGLLWAVLLSVSALVHAYLLAMVAFIWLADLVGRLVIERRPVLEAVLEVIVMAVVLGLVCWSAGYFSVGQGVVSGGYGYFRMNLLSILDANGWSFALKSIPRAESNSEGFNFLGLGGVVLALWSIPVLVSGRINIWPVLRRRVVLLLMLLGLTLFSLSNDVGISNTGFQYPLPELVLRAANIFRASGRMFWPVFYMLVFVLLFVVIRGYGTRPAIVVLAGALVLQVVDTRAGWGDIRTNLMAEPAAEWSTSLDDPFWTDAARQYKKIRWLLPANQSPNWQVLAAFAAKHHMATDAVYLARISPSALKDAQSRALDTLRSGHYEADTLYILDETSLHLAVHSLNAESDLLARVDGLFVVAPGWKRCEFCARGQDEIRPADLQSIVYLGKDLPSTTGAVNGSSRLARAGLNQPGFITYGPYIHLPKGAYEVSIKYTSSAPDAFRIGRYDVYDAGRQHQDAEGVLYGTGGEEKLLTAYFEIGDQPLSPYEFRVFWEGISNLEVHEVRLRGF
;
A
#
# COMPACT_ATOMS: atom_id res chain seq x y z
N MET A 1 -1.59 24.82 41.26
CA MET A 1 -1.91 23.67 42.13
C MET A 1 -1.13 22.47 41.64
N ARG A 2 -0.41 21.80 42.55
CA ARG A 2 0.62 20.78 42.28
C ARG A 2 0.11 19.64 41.39
N ASN A 3 0.76 19.47 40.24
CA ASN A 3 0.62 18.34 39.33
C ASN A 3 1.32 17.12 39.95
N GLY A 4 0.56 16.27 40.66
CA GLY A 4 0.94 14.87 40.76
C GLY A 4 0.53 14.18 39.46
N LEU A 5 1.48 13.70 38.66
CA LEU A 5 1.20 12.87 37.48
C LEU A 5 0.41 11.59 37.84
N PHE A 6 0.33 11.25 39.13
CA PHE A 6 -0.32 10.06 39.68
C PHE A 6 -1.43 10.41 40.68
N SER A 7 -2.40 11.25 40.30
CA SER A 7 -3.67 11.26 41.05
C SER A 7 -4.46 9.99 40.73
N ARG A 8 -5.27 9.46 41.66
CA ARG A 8 -6.16 8.30 41.40
C ARG A 8 -7.02 8.46 40.14
N GLN A 9 -7.29 9.71 39.74
CA GLN A 9 -8.05 10.05 38.53
C GLN A 9 -7.24 9.90 37.22
N ALA A 10 -5.91 9.93 37.27
CA ALA A 10 -5.05 9.74 36.10
C ALA A 10 -4.96 8.26 35.66
N LEU A 11 -5.24 7.31 36.56
CA LEU A 11 -5.21 5.88 36.25
C LEU A 11 -6.41 5.44 35.38
N ALA A 12 -7.56 6.10 35.54
CA ALA A 12 -8.80 5.77 34.84
C ALA A 12 -8.69 5.76 33.30
N PRO A 13 -8.13 6.79 32.62
CA PRO A 13 -7.95 6.73 31.16
C PRO A 13 -6.94 5.66 30.71
N LEU A 14 -5.92 5.34 31.53
CA LEU A 14 -4.97 4.28 31.20
C LEU A 14 -5.67 2.92 31.22
N LEU A 15 -6.47 2.65 32.25
CA LEU A 15 -7.31 1.45 32.33
C LEU A 15 -8.31 1.36 31.18
N LEU A 16 -8.96 2.48 30.83
CA LEU A 16 -9.87 2.53 29.68
C LEU A 16 -9.17 2.11 28.38
N GLY A 17 -7.99 2.69 28.09
CA GLY A 17 -7.23 2.33 26.90
C GLY A 17 -6.82 0.86 26.88
N MET A 18 -6.32 0.33 28.00
CA MET A 18 -5.95 -1.08 28.12
C MET A 18 -7.15 -2.01 27.93
N VAL A 19 -8.27 -1.75 28.58
CA VAL A 19 -9.49 -2.56 28.45
C VAL A 19 -10.02 -2.51 27.03
N SER A 20 -10.07 -1.33 26.40
CA SER A 20 -10.47 -1.18 25.00
C SER A 20 -9.54 -1.93 24.05
N PHE A 21 -8.22 -1.91 24.29
CA PHE A 21 -7.26 -2.70 23.51
C PHE A 21 -7.54 -4.20 23.64
N PHE A 22 -7.69 -4.72 24.86
CA PHE A 22 -7.97 -6.15 25.06
C PHE A 22 -9.34 -6.56 24.51
N LEU A 23 -10.30 -5.65 24.43
CA LEU A 23 -11.62 -5.88 23.83
C LEU A 23 -11.57 -5.91 22.31
N VAL A 24 -10.88 -4.96 21.68
CA VAL A 24 -10.90 -4.75 20.22
C VAL A 24 -9.80 -5.53 19.51
N ILE A 25 -8.58 -5.51 20.05
CA ILE A 25 -7.41 -6.16 19.46
C ILE A 25 -7.19 -7.52 20.11
N GLY A 26 -7.03 -7.55 21.43
CA GLY A 26 -6.78 -8.76 22.22
C GLY A 26 -5.30 -9.02 22.53
N PRO A 27 -4.99 -10.06 23.33
CA PRO A 27 -3.65 -10.27 23.87
C PRO A 27 -2.63 -10.92 22.92
N ASN A 28 -3.02 -11.77 21.96
CA ASN A 28 -2.03 -12.55 21.16
C ASN A 28 -1.06 -11.68 20.36
N VAL A 29 -1.47 -10.46 19.97
CA VAL A 29 -0.56 -9.53 19.27
C VAL A 29 0.53 -8.97 20.19
N LEU A 30 0.40 -9.07 21.51
CA LEU A 30 1.41 -8.58 22.46
C LEU A 30 2.58 -9.55 22.62
N ASP A 31 2.44 -10.79 22.18
CA ASP A 31 3.55 -11.74 22.11
C ASP A 31 4.52 -11.30 20.99
N PRO A 32 5.74 -10.85 21.32
CA PRO A 32 6.69 -10.41 20.30
C PRO A 32 7.13 -11.55 19.37
N GLY A 33 6.99 -12.82 19.76
CA GLY A 33 7.29 -13.97 18.91
C GLY A 33 6.15 -14.36 17.97
N ASN A 34 4.95 -13.79 18.13
CA ASN A 34 3.80 -14.12 17.31
C ASN A 34 3.72 -13.22 16.07
N ILE A 35 4.04 -13.80 14.91
CA ILE A 35 3.93 -13.15 13.60
C ILE A 35 2.77 -13.70 12.76
N ALA A 36 2.01 -14.69 13.24
CA ALA A 36 0.89 -15.28 12.51
C ALA A 36 -0.12 -14.25 12.03
N TRP A 37 -0.39 -13.23 12.85
CA TRP A 37 -1.31 -12.14 12.50
C TRP A 37 -0.71 -11.09 11.54
N LEU A 38 0.55 -11.24 11.12
CA LEU A 38 1.27 -10.34 10.21
C LEU A 38 1.46 -10.97 8.82
N ASP A 39 0.78 -12.06 8.50
CA ASP A 39 0.99 -12.94 7.33
C ASP A 39 0.46 -12.42 5.99
N SER A 40 0.06 -11.15 5.87
CA SER A 40 -0.67 -10.70 4.68
C SER A 40 -0.56 -9.21 4.40
N GLY A 41 -0.38 -8.88 3.12
CA GLY A 41 -0.44 -7.51 2.58
C GLY A 41 0.47 -6.53 3.31
N ASP A 42 -0.09 -5.37 3.70
CA ASP A 42 0.64 -4.31 4.41
C ASP A 42 1.20 -4.79 5.76
N ARG A 43 0.57 -5.75 6.45
CA ARG A 43 1.08 -6.26 7.73
C ARG A 43 2.37 -7.06 7.54
N ALA A 44 2.43 -7.88 6.48
CA ALA A 44 3.65 -8.61 6.12
C ALA A 44 4.76 -7.63 5.70
N GLN A 45 4.38 -6.57 4.97
CA GLN A 45 5.29 -5.49 4.60
C GLN A 45 5.94 -4.85 5.83
N HIS A 46 5.15 -4.49 6.84
CA HIS A 46 5.65 -3.87 8.07
C HIS A 46 6.61 -4.81 8.81
N PHE A 47 6.23 -6.08 8.95
CA PHE A 47 7.07 -7.04 9.66
C PHE A 47 8.39 -7.30 8.93
N LEU A 48 8.34 -7.61 7.64
CA LEU A 48 9.54 -7.88 6.84
C LEU A 48 10.43 -6.64 6.79
N GLY A 49 9.87 -5.45 6.58
CA GLY A 49 10.62 -4.20 6.63
C GLY A 49 11.39 -4.00 7.94
N TRP A 50 10.74 -4.24 9.07
CA TRP A 50 11.40 -4.22 10.38
C TRP A 50 12.45 -5.34 10.52
N HIS A 51 12.12 -6.56 10.12
CA HIS A 51 12.98 -7.73 10.29
C HIS A 51 14.29 -7.60 9.50
N PHE A 52 14.22 -7.13 8.26
CA PHE A 52 15.41 -6.78 7.49
C PHE A 52 16.15 -5.58 8.09
N PHE A 53 15.44 -4.52 8.48
CA PHE A 53 16.08 -3.33 9.02
C PHE A 53 16.90 -3.62 10.29
N ARG A 54 16.41 -4.52 11.15
CA ARG A 54 17.11 -4.90 12.38
C ARG A 54 18.31 -5.83 12.13
N SER A 55 18.27 -6.64 11.07
CA SER A 55 19.36 -7.57 10.72
C SER A 55 20.46 -6.89 9.94
N SER A 56 20.14 -5.86 9.15
CA SER A 56 21.13 -5.13 8.37
C SER A 56 22.04 -4.26 9.23
N ASP A 57 23.29 -4.14 8.79
CA ASP A 57 24.27 -3.21 9.34
C ASP A 57 23.74 -1.77 9.43
N TRP A 58 24.33 -0.99 10.33
CA TRP A 58 24.02 0.44 10.41
C TRP A 58 24.53 1.15 9.15
N ALA A 59 23.60 1.74 8.41
CA ALA A 59 23.88 2.64 7.31
C ALA A 59 23.76 4.11 7.76
N PHE A 60 24.15 5.04 6.89
CA PHE A 60 24.00 6.47 7.13
C PHE A 60 23.28 7.13 5.94
N PRO A 61 22.04 7.64 6.12
CA PRO A 61 21.34 7.81 7.39
C PRO A 61 20.90 6.51 8.09
N PRO A 62 20.72 6.54 9.43
CA PRO A 62 20.47 5.33 10.24
C PRO A 62 19.17 4.59 9.91
N GLY A 63 18.20 5.23 9.27
CA GLY A 63 16.95 4.62 8.85
C GLY A 63 17.03 3.81 7.53
N LEU A 64 18.18 3.78 6.85
CA LEU A 64 18.34 2.99 5.61
C LEU A 64 18.34 1.47 5.88
N SER A 65 17.81 0.70 4.93
CA SER A 65 17.68 -0.76 4.98
C SER A 65 18.13 -1.39 3.65
N PRO A 66 19.44 -1.48 3.39
CA PRO A 66 19.98 -1.79 2.06
C PRO A 66 19.67 -3.22 1.58
N GLU A 67 19.51 -4.19 2.48
CA GLU A 67 19.26 -5.60 2.14
C GLU A 67 17.81 -5.89 1.72
N PHE A 68 16.90 -4.96 2.01
CA PHE A 68 15.49 -5.05 1.62
C PHE A 68 15.21 -4.16 0.41
N GLY A 69 15.25 -4.77 -0.76
CA GLY A 69 15.03 -4.14 -2.07
C GLY A 69 16.28 -4.10 -2.94
N ILE A 70 17.48 -4.34 -2.39
CA ILE A 70 18.79 -4.24 -3.07
C ILE A 70 18.92 -2.91 -3.82
N GLU A 71 18.73 -2.86 -5.14
CA GLU A 71 18.82 -1.62 -5.92
C GLU A 71 17.56 -0.75 -5.81
N LEU A 72 16.43 -1.36 -5.39
CA LEU A 72 15.19 -0.68 -5.00
C LEU A 72 15.19 -0.31 -3.51
N SER A 73 16.22 -0.72 -2.76
CA SER A 73 16.26 -0.51 -1.31
C SER A 73 16.13 0.95 -0.94
N ASN A 74 15.53 1.19 0.22
CA ASN A 74 15.29 2.52 0.73
C ASN A 74 15.41 2.54 2.26
N SER A 75 14.53 3.25 2.94
CA SER A 75 14.53 3.38 4.38
C SER A 75 13.33 2.69 5.01
N VAL A 76 13.46 2.43 6.31
CA VAL A 76 12.41 1.85 7.16
C VAL A 76 11.06 2.57 7.00
N VAL A 77 11.07 3.89 6.72
CA VAL A 77 9.89 4.72 6.43
C VAL A 77 9.04 4.18 5.27
N TYR A 78 9.69 3.64 4.23
CA TYR A 78 9.00 3.21 3.01
C TYR A 78 8.65 1.73 2.99
N SER A 79 9.10 0.96 3.97
CA SER A 79 8.49 -0.33 4.30
C SER A 79 7.20 -0.20 5.14
N ASP A 80 6.79 1.04 5.45
CA ASP A 80 5.67 1.40 6.33
C ASP A 80 5.78 0.84 7.77
N SER A 81 6.95 0.29 8.11
CA SER A 81 7.39 0.02 9.48
C SER A 81 7.46 1.31 10.27
N ASN A 82 7.03 1.30 11.55
CA ASN A 82 7.08 2.47 12.44
C ASN A 82 8.54 2.87 12.80
N PRO A 83 9.12 3.94 12.23
CA PRO A 83 10.54 4.27 12.43
C PRO A 83 10.92 4.57 13.89
N LEU A 84 10.01 5.11 14.69
CA LEU A 84 10.23 5.47 16.08
C LEU A 84 10.60 4.24 16.90
N LEU A 85 9.85 3.16 16.71
CA LEU A 85 10.09 1.90 17.42
C LEU A 85 11.21 1.10 16.76
N ALA A 86 11.30 1.11 15.42
CA ALA A 86 12.40 0.45 14.73
C ALA A 86 13.78 0.99 15.17
N LEU A 87 13.95 2.32 15.19
CA LEU A 87 15.20 2.95 15.65
C LEU A 87 15.43 2.76 17.16
N LEU A 88 14.37 2.65 17.96
CA LEU A 88 14.46 2.35 19.38
C LEU A 88 14.94 0.91 19.64
N PHE A 89 14.42 -0.07 18.89
CA PHE A 89 14.71 -1.48 19.11
C PHE A 89 15.95 -1.99 18.36
N LYS A 90 16.35 -1.38 17.24
CA LYS A 90 17.50 -1.83 16.44
C LYS A 90 18.80 -1.95 17.25
N PRO A 91 19.18 -1.02 18.16
CA PRO A 91 20.37 -1.17 19.00
C PRO A 91 20.35 -2.40 19.92
N PHE A 92 19.17 -2.96 20.19
CA PHE A 92 18.98 -4.12 21.06
C PHE A 92 18.80 -5.42 20.29
N SER A 93 18.95 -5.42 18.96
CA SER A 93 18.63 -6.57 18.09
C SER A 93 19.30 -7.88 18.51
N ASN A 94 20.51 -7.82 19.06
CA ASN A 94 21.27 -8.98 19.56
C ASN A 94 20.72 -9.57 20.86
N PHE A 95 19.90 -8.83 21.61
CA PHE A 95 19.25 -9.30 22.85
C PHE A 95 17.79 -9.71 22.64
N LEU A 96 17.23 -9.34 21.49
CA LEU A 96 15.87 -9.68 21.12
C LEU A 96 15.86 -11.08 20.47
N PRO A 97 14.76 -11.85 20.61
CA PRO A 97 14.59 -13.09 19.87
C PRO A 97 14.75 -12.89 18.36
N GLU A 98 15.09 -13.95 17.64
CA GLU A 98 15.22 -13.94 16.18
C GLU A 98 13.93 -13.42 15.52
N VAL A 99 12.80 -13.99 15.93
CA VAL A 99 11.47 -13.49 15.59
C VAL A 99 11.02 -12.51 16.68
N PHE A 100 10.95 -11.23 16.34
CA PHE A 100 10.50 -10.17 17.24
C PHE A 100 9.68 -9.13 16.49
N GLN A 101 8.45 -8.89 16.95
CA GLN A 101 7.59 -7.81 16.49
C GLN A 101 7.22 -6.86 17.64
N TYR A 102 7.20 -5.55 17.38
CA TYR A 102 6.79 -4.52 18.33
C TYR A 102 5.39 -3.94 18.06
N PHE A 103 4.73 -4.37 16.98
CA PHE A 103 3.49 -3.76 16.50
C PHE A 103 2.35 -3.92 17.50
N GLY A 104 2.28 -5.03 18.24
CA GLY A 104 1.32 -5.17 19.34
C GLY A 104 1.50 -4.14 20.44
N LEU A 105 2.75 -3.89 20.85
CA LEU A 105 3.09 -2.86 21.84
C LEU A 105 2.73 -1.46 21.34
N TRP A 106 2.95 -1.19 20.05
CA TRP A 106 2.52 0.04 19.41
C TRP A 106 1.01 0.23 19.45
N LEU A 107 0.22 -0.80 19.11
CA LEU A 107 -1.24 -0.73 19.16
C LEU A 107 -1.74 -0.50 20.59
N LEU A 108 -1.16 -1.18 21.59
CA LEU A 108 -1.49 -0.94 23.00
C LEU A 108 -1.20 0.51 23.40
N ALA A 109 -0.03 1.03 23.03
CA ALA A 109 0.33 2.43 23.27
C ALA A 109 -0.66 3.40 22.59
N CYS A 110 -1.07 3.11 21.35
CA CYS A 110 -2.07 3.91 20.64
C CYS A 110 -3.38 4.01 21.41
N PHE A 111 -3.93 2.89 21.89
CA PHE A 111 -5.19 2.89 22.66
C PHE A 111 -5.07 3.63 24.00
N ILE A 112 -3.98 3.41 24.74
CA ILE A 112 -3.72 4.10 26.02
C ILE A 112 -3.57 5.60 25.82
N LEU A 113 -2.76 6.02 24.84
CA LEU A 113 -2.51 7.44 24.58
C LEU A 113 -3.73 8.13 23.99
N GLN A 114 -4.52 7.44 23.16
CA GLN A 114 -5.80 7.94 22.66
C GLN A 114 -6.77 8.24 23.82
N ALA A 115 -6.90 7.28 24.76
CA ALA A 115 -7.72 7.46 25.96
C ALA A 115 -7.20 8.61 26.84
N TRP A 116 -5.88 8.68 27.02
CA TRP A 116 -5.23 9.73 27.80
C TRP A 116 -5.46 11.12 27.23
N PHE A 117 -5.16 11.36 25.95
CA PHE A 117 -5.35 12.68 25.35
C PHE A 117 -6.83 13.04 25.19
N GLY A 118 -7.72 12.06 24.94
CA GLY A 118 -9.17 12.27 25.02
C GLY A 118 -9.61 12.74 26.41
N TRP A 119 -9.14 12.09 27.47
CA TRP A 119 -9.38 12.51 28.86
C TRP A 119 -8.82 13.90 29.17
N ARG A 120 -7.66 14.26 28.63
CA ARG A 120 -7.04 15.59 28.78
C ARG A 120 -7.86 16.67 28.07
N LEU A 121 -8.35 16.42 26.87
CA LEU A 121 -9.27 17.31 26.14
C LEU A 121 -10.56 17.53 26.92
N LEU A 122 -11.18 16.46 27.43
CA LEU A 122 -12.41 16.53 28.22
C LEU A 122 -12.23 17.31 29.53
N GLY A 123 -11.00 17.41 30.03
CA GLY A 123 -10.65 18.26 31.17
C GLY A 123 -10.86 19.76 30.91
N PHE A 124 -10.96 20.21 29.66
CA PHE A 124 -11.37 21.60 29.35
C PHE A 124 -12.88 21.82 29.54
N ILE A 125 -13.67 20.75 29.50
CA ILE A 125 -15.13 20.82 29.50
C ILE A 125 -15.67 20.60 30.91
N SER A 126 -15.21 19.56 31.61
CA SER A 126 -15.72 19.14 32.92
C SER A 126 -14.62 18.60 33.83
N ASN A 127 -14.75 18.84 35.14
CA ASN A 127 -13.90 18.25 36.18
C ASN A 127 -14.45 16.91 36.70
N ASN A 128 -15.67 16.52 36.32
CA ASN A 128 -16.26 15.26 36.75
C ASN A 128 -15.56 14.08 36.06
N GLY A 129 -14.97 13.18 36.85
CA GLY A 129 -14.20 12.04 36.34
C GLY A 129 -15.02 11.09 35.46
N ILE A 130 -16.29 10.84 35.80
CA ILE A 130 -17.16 9.92 35.03
C ILE A 130 -17.43 10.51 33.64
N VAL A 131 -17.80 11.79 33.58
CA VAL A 131 -18.05 12.49 32.29
C VAL A 131 -16.80 12.44 31.41
N ARG A 132 -15.62 12.69 31.98
CA ARG A 132 -14.36 12.65 31.24
C ARG A 132 -14.04 11.23 30.76
N LEU A 133 -14.33 10.21 31.55
CA LEU A 133 -14.09 8.80 31.18
C LEU A 133 -14.99 8.38 30.02
N LEU A 134 -16.29 8.66 30.14
CA LEU A 134 -17.27 8.36 29.09
C LEU A 134 -16.94 9.13 27.80
N GLY A 135 -16.61 10.42 27.90
CA GLY A 135 -16.18 11.22 26.77
C GLY A 135 -14.89 10.70 26.11
N ALA A 136 -13.90 10.28 26.91
CA ALA A 136 -12.68 9.65 26.41
C ALA A 136 -12.97 8.34 25.64
N GLY A 137 -14.00 7.60 26.05
CA GLY A 137 -14.47 6.39 25.35
C GLY A 137 -14.78 6.62 23.87
N PHE A 138 -15.39 7.75 23.50
CA PHE A 138 -15.68 8.07 22.09
C PHE A 138 -14.43 8.30 21.24
N PHE A 139 -13.32 8.75 21.84
CA PHE A 139 -12.06 8.89 21.12
C PHE A 139 -11.38 7.54 20.89
N VAL A 140 -11.47 6.64 21.87
CA VAL A 140 -10.86 5.30 21.80
C VAL A 140 -11.65 4.39 20.87
N PHE A 141 -12.98 4.40 20.95
CA PHE A 141 -13.88 3.67 20.07
C PHE A 141 -14.23 4.46 18.79
N SER A 142 -13.22 5.14 18.24
CA SER A 142 -13.31 5.85 16.97
C SER A 142 -13.16 4.85 15.82
N PRO A 143 -14.19 4.62 14.99
CA PRO A 143 -14.11 3.69 13.86
C PRO A 143 -12.91 3.94 12.93
N PRO A 144 -12.59 5.18 12.50
CA PRO A 144 -11.45 5.39 11.60
C PRO A 144 -10.11 5.02 12.24
N MET A 145 -9.94 5.15 13.55
CA MET A 145 -8.71 4.70 14.24
C MET A 145 -8.63 3.17 14.27
N ILE A 146 -9.71 2.50 14.70
CA ILE A 146 -9.72 1.04 14.85
C ILE A 146 -9.52 0.37 13.48
N PHE A 147 -10.12 0.92 12.42
CA PHE A 147 -9.90 0.45 11.05
C PHE A 147 -8.42 0.51 10.65
N ARG A 148 -7.66 1.53 11.09
CA ARG A 148 -6.23 1.61 10.79
C ARG A 148 -5.38 0.64 11.58
N ALA A 149 -5.82 0.26 12.79
CA ALA A 149 -5.14 -0.74 13.60
C ALA A 149 -5.08 -2.14 12.97
N SER A 150 -5.84 -2.43 11.91
CA SER A 150 -5.81 -3.71 11.20
C SER A 150 -5.11 -3.69 9.84
N VAL A 151 -4.86 -2.51 9.26
CA VAL A 151 -4.30 -2.38 7.90
C VAL A 151 -2.96 -1.65 7.95
N HIS A 152 -2.99 -0.36 8.31
CA HIS A 152 -1.81 0.50 8.36
C HIS A 152 -1.43 0.76 9.81
N LEU A 153 -0.70 -0.17 10.44
CA LEU A 153 -0.49 -0.21 11.89
C LEU A 153 0.08 1.10 12.45
N SER A 154 1.06 1.70 11.77
CA SER A 154 1.66 3.00 12.14
C SER A 154 0.63 4.14 12.17
N LEU A 155 -0.38 4.10 11.30
CA LEU A 155 -1.47 5.08 11.26
C LEU A 155 -2.46 4.97 12.41
N ALA A 156 -2.47 3.91 13.21
CA ALA A 156 -3.30 3.85 14.42
C ALA A 156 -2.94 4.93 15.47
N GLY A 157 -1.80 5.63 15.29
CA GLY A 157 -1.29 6.71 16.14
C GLY A 157 -2.12 8.01 16.16
N HIS A 158 -3.45 7.93 16.09
CA HIS A 158 -4.36 9.09 16.12
C HIS A 158 -4.21 9.93 17.39
N PHE A 159 -3.64 9.37 18.47
CA PHE A 159 -3.35 10.11 19.70
C PHE A 159 -2.44 11.32 19.46
N LEU A 160 -1.60 11.31 18.42
CA LEU A 160 -0.77 12.44 18.01
C LEU A 160 -1.62 13.63 17.56
N VAL A 161 -2.72 13.37 16.84
CA VAL A 161 -3.70 14.38 16.44
C VAL A 161 -4.39 14.94 17.69
N LEU A 162 -4.83 14.10 18.62
CA LEU A 162 -5.45 14.55 19.87
C LEU A 162 -4.47 15.35 20.74
N ALA A 163 -3.20 14.95 20.79
CA ALA A 163 -2.15 15.68 21.49
C ALA A 163 -1.91 17.06 20.88
N ALA A 164 -1.90 17.17 19.55
CA ALA A 164 -1.77 18.43 18.83
C ALA A 164 -2.97 19.35 19.10
N LEU A 165 -4.20 18.81 19.01
CA LEU A 165 -5.43 19.54 19.35
C LEU A 165 -5.42 20.00 20.81
N TYR A 166 -5.00 19.13 21.74
CA TYR A 166 -4.87 19.48 23.15
C TYR A 166 -3.88 20.64 23.36
N LEU A 167 -2.72 20.59 22.71
CA LEU A 167 -1.67 21.61 22.82
C LEU A 167 -2.12 22.96 22.23
N ALA A 168 -2.77 22.94 21.07
CA ALA A 168 -3.32 24.13 20.40
C ALA A 168 -4.48 24.78 21.18
N LEU A 169 -5.34 23.97 21.81
CA LEU A 169 -6.48 24.46 22.58
C LEU A 169 -6.11 24.93 24.00
N LYS A 170 -4.97 24.50 24.54
CA LYS A 170 -4.53 24.90 25.89
C LYS A 170 -4.04 26.36 25.90
N PRO A 171 -4.62 27.27 26.70
CA PRO A 171 -4.28 28.71 26.63
C PRO A 171 -2.87 29.07 27.09
N LYS A 172 -2.35 28.40 28.12
CA LYS A 172 -1.01 28.65 28.68
C LYS A 172 -0.24 27.35 28.76
N VAL A 173 0.93 27.34 28.12
CA VAL A 173 1.78 26.16 28.04
C VAL A 173 3.24 26.56 28.21
N ASP A 174 3.86 26.07 29.27
CA ASP A 174 5.29 26.23 29.47
C ASP A 174 6.06 25.41 28.43
N ARG A 175 7.14 25.98 27.89
CA ARG A 175 8.00 25.34 26.88
C ARG A 175 7.23 24.82 25.66
N ARG A 176 6.21 25.56 25.21
CA ARG A 176 5.36 25.19 24.07
C ARG A 176 6.15 24.81 22.82
N GLY A 177 7.19 25.58 22.46
CA GLY A 177 8.05 25.27 21.32
C GLY A 177 8.73 23.90 21.43
N LEU A 178 9.24 23.53 22.61
CA LEU A 178 9.82 22.20 22.83
C LEU A 178 8.76 21.10 22.68
N LEU A 179 7.56 21.29 23.22
CA LEU A 179 6.48 20.31 23.11
C LEU A 179 6.03 20.10 21.65
N TRP A 180 5.96 21.18 20.86
CA TRP A 180 5.71 21.09 19.42
C TRP A 180 6.85 20.38 18.69
N ALA A 181 8.11 20.68 19.01
CA ALA A 181 9.26 20.03 18.40
C ALA A 181 9.26 18.53 18.66
N VAL A 182 8.99 18.11 19.91
CA VAL A 182 8.85 16.70 20.28
C VAL A 182 7.67 16.06 19.54
N LEU A 183 6.50 16.69 19.53
CA LEU A 183 5.32 16.12 18.89
C LEU A 183 5.49 15.99 17.37
N LEU A 184 6.10 16.98 16.71
CA LEU A 184 6.41 16.91 15.28
C LEU A 184 7.45 15.84 14.99
N SER A 185 8.51 15.73 15.80
CA SER A 185 9.56 14.71 15.64
C SER A 185 8.99 13.30 15.82
N VAL A 186 8.20 13.07 16.87
CA VAL A 186 7.50 11.79 17.08
C VAL A 186 6.56 11.50 15.92
N SER A 187 5.82 12.49 15.42
CA SER A 187 4.91 12.28 14.29
C SER A 187 5.66 11.92 13.01
N ALA A 188 6.81 12.56 12.76
CA ALA A 188 7.70 12.25 11.64
C ALA A 188 8.28 10.84 11.76
N LEU A 189 8.64 10.42 12.98
CA LEU A 189 9.13 9.07 13.22
C LEU A 189 8.02 8.02 13.31
N VAL A 190 6.74 8.39 13.26
CA VAL A 190 5.64 7.42 13.25
C VAL A 190 5.10 7.27 11.84
N HIS A 191 4.64 8.36 11.21
CA HIS A 191 4.07 8.30 9.86
C HIS A 191 3.90 9.68 9.22
N ALA A 192 4.16 9.80 7.92
CA ALA A 192 4.12 11.07 7.16
C ALA A 192 2.75 11.77 7.18
N TYR A 193 1.65 11.02 7.09
CA TYR A 193 0.29 11.59 7.19
C TYR A 193 0.00 12.21 8.56
N LEU A 194 0.42 11.55 9.66
CA LEU A 194 0.23 12.09 11.00
C LEU A 194 1.10 13.32 11.21
N LEU A 195 2.34 13.31 10.71
CA LEU A 195 3.19 14.50 10.67
C LEU A 195 2.50 15.67 9.98
N ALA A 196 1.93 15.47 8.79
CA ALA A 196 1.25 16.52 8.05
C ALA A 196 0.09 17.12 8.86
N MET A 197 -0.78 16.28 9.42
CA MET A 197 -1.90 16.72 10.24
C MET A 197 -1.45 17.51 11.47
N VAL A 198 -0.44 17.01 12.19
CA VAL A 198 0.13 17.68 13.36
C VAL A 198 0.81 19.00 12.99
N ALA A 199 1.53 19.05 11.87
CA ALA A 199 2.17 20.25 11.35
C ALA A 199 1.15 21.33 10.98
N PHE A 200 0.02 20.96 10.36
CA PHE A 200 -1.06 21.91 10.08
C PHE A 200 -1.70 22.45 11.37
N ILE A 201 -1.90 21.62 12.39
CA ILE A 201 -2.41 22.10 13.69
C ILE A 201 -1.38 23.01 14.38
N TRP A 202 -0.08 22.69 14.32
CA TRP A 202 0.99 23.55 14.83
C TRP A 202 1.03 24.90 14.10
N LEU A 203 0.95 24.91 12.78
CA LEU A 203 0.88 26.13 11.97
C LEU A 203 -0.34 26.98 12.37
N ALA A 204 -1.50 26.36 12.58
CA ALA A 204 -2.68 27.06 13.05
C ALA A 204 -2.49 27.68 14.45
N ASP A 205 -1.82 26.98 15.37
CA ASP A 205 -1.46 27.52 16.69
C ASP A 205 -0.46 28.68 16.59
N LEU A 206 0.56 28.56 15.73
CA LEU A 206 1.56 29.59 15.47
C LEU A 206 0.93 30.87 14.88
N VAL A 207 0.14 30.72 13.81
CA VAL A 207 -0.56 31.84 13.16
C VAL A 207 -1.60 32.45 14.09
N GLY A 208 -2.30 31.63 14.88
CA GLY A 208 -3.22 32.11 15.92
C GLY A 208 -2.51 33.01 16.93
N ARG A 209 -1.33 32.61 17.43
CA ARG A 209 -0.52 33.43 18.33
C ARG A 209 -0.01 34.71 17.68
N LEU A 210 0.38 34.65 16.40
CA LEU A 210 0.85 35.81 15.66
C LEU A 210 -0.27 36.84 15.43
N VAL A 211 -1.43 36.40 14.92
CA VAL A 211 -2.50 37.29 14.46
C VAL A 211 -3.46 37.68 15.58
N ILE A 212 -3.85 36.74 16.43
CA ILE A 212 -4.87 36.96 17.48
C ILE A 212 -4.20 37.44 18.77
N GLU A 213 -3.11 36.78 19.19
CA GLU A 213 -2.38 37.16 20.42
C GLU A 213 -1.33 38.25 20.17
N ARG A 214 -1.14 38.69 18.92
CA ARG A 214 -0.21 39.76 18.50
C ARG A 214 1.23 39.55 18.98
N ARG A 215 1.69 38.29 18.94
CA ARG A 215 3.09 37.96 19.24
C ARG A 215 4.05 38.53 18.20
N PRO A 216 5.32 38.79 18.54
CA PRO A 216 6.30 39.30 17.59
C PRO A 216 6.54 38.34 16.41
N VAL A 217 6.60 38.89 15.19
CA VAL A 217 6.89 38.12 13.97
C VAL A 217 8.22 37.37 14.07
N LEU A 218 9.24 37.99 14.68
CA LEU A 218 10.57 37.39 14.85
C LEU A 218 10.52 36.08 15.66
N GLU A 219 9.72 36.03 16.74
CA GLU A 219 9.55 34.80 17.53
C GLU A 219 8.94 33.68 16.68
N ALA A 220 7.95 34.02 15.84
CA ALA A 220 7.31 33.05 14.96
C ALA A 220 8.27 32.55 13.87
N VAL A 221 9.06 33.43 13.27
CA VAL A 221 10.07 33.07 12.26
C VAL A 221 11.14 32.17 12.87
N LEU A 222 11.65 32.51 14.06
CA LEU A 222 12.62 31.67 14.77
C LEU A 222 12.04 30.30 15.11
N GLU A 223 10.78 30.23 15.55
CA GLU A 223 10.11 28.96 15.82
C GLU A 223 10.03 28.11 14.54
N VAL A 224 9.67 28.69 13.39
CA VAL A 224 9.62 27.98 12.10
C VAL A 224 11.00 27.46 11.70
N ILE A 225 12.05 28.28 11.81
CA ILE A 225 13.42 27.88 11.46
C ILE A 225 13.87 26.71 12.34
N VAL A 226 13.66 26.82 13.66
CA VAL A 226 14.04 25.76 14.60
C VAL A 226 13.28 24.46 14.28
N MET A 227 11.97 24.54 14.02
CA MET A 227 11.17 23.36 13.67
C MET A 227 11.63 22.75 12.35
N ALA A 228 11.94 23.56 11.33
CA ALA A 228 12.43 23.08 10.05
C ALA A 228 13.77 22.37 10.18
N VAL A 229 14.71 22.89 10.97
CA VAL A 229 16.00 22.24 11.23
C VAL A 229 15.81 20.92 11.99
N VAL A 230 15.03 20.92 13.07
CA VAL A 230 14.75 19.70 13.85
C VAL A 230 14.09 18.64 12.97
N LEU A 231 13.06 19.01 12.21
CA LEU A 231 12.39 18.07 11.31
C LEU A 231 13.28 17.61 10.17
N GLY A 232 14.10 18.50 9.61
CA GLY A 232 15.08 18.13 8.58
C GLY A 232 16.03 17.04 9.07
N LEU A 233 16.58 17.20 10.28
CA LEU A 233 17.45 16.22 10.92
C LEU A 233 16.72 14.90 11.22
N VAL A 234 15.51 14.95 11.76
CA VAL A 234 14.70 13.76 12.08
C VAL A 234 14.32 13.01 10.80
N CYS A 235 13.80 13.70 9.79
CA CYS A 235 13.42 13.12 8.51
C CYS A 235 14.64 12.53 7.77
N TRP A 236 15.77 13.24 7.80
CA TRP A 236 17.03 12.71 7.26
C TRP A 236 17.44 11.43 8.02
N SER A 237 17.41 11.43 9.35
CA SER A 237 17.79 10.27 10.16
C SER A 237 16.92 9.05 9.87
N ALA A 238 15.62 9.24 9.69
CA ALA A 238 14.68 8.18 9.34
C ALA A 238 14.77 7.75 7.87
N GLY A 239 15.47 8.52 7.02
CA GLY A 239 15.68 8.20 5.61
C GLY A 239 14.56 8.64 4.67
N TYR A 240 13.82 9.71 5.00
CA TYR A 240 12.77 10.27 4.13
C TYR A 240 13.26 10.76 2.76
N PHE A 241 14.56 10.98 2.60
CA PHE A 241 15.14 11.53 1.38
C PHE A 241 15.71 10.46 0.43
N SER A 242 15.51 9.17 0.73
CA SER A 242 16.14 8.07 -0.03
C SER A 242 15.49 7.75 -1.39
N VAL A 243 14.23 8.15 -1.63
CA VAL A 243 13.46 7.75 -2.83
C VAL A 243 13.48 8.79 -3.96
N GLY A 244 14.12 9.94 -3.77
CA GLY A 244 14.31 10.97 -4.82
C GLY A 244 12.99 11.40 -5.49
N GLN A 245 12.86 11.19 -6.81
CA GLN A 245 11.65 11.56 -7.56
C GLN A 245 10.44 10.61 -7.36
N GLY A 246 10.61 9.48 -6.67
CA GLY A 246 9.55 8.48 -6.46
C GLY A 246 8.53 8.83 -5.37
N VAL A 247 8.56 10.04 -4.79
CA VAL A 247 7.64 10.44 -3.70
C VAL A 247 6.20 10.58 -4.17
N VAL A 248 5.98 11.01 -5.42
CA VAL A 248 4.66 11.26 -6.01
C VAL A 248 4.11 9.99 -6.66
N SER A 249 2.91 9.58 -6.23
CA SER A 249 2.16 8.45 -6.78
C SER A 249 0.72 8.92 -7.02
N GLY A 250 0.14 8.55 -8.17
CA GLY A 250 -1.25 8.88 -8.48
C GLY A 250 -2.22 8.35 -7.41
N GLY A 251 -3.34 9.05 -7.25
CA GLY A 251 -4.43 8.61 -6.37
C GLY A 251 -5.22 9.73 -5.68
N TYR A 252 -4.77 10.99 -5.76
CA TYR A 252 -5.59 12.12 -5.34
C TYR A 252 -6.86 12.18 -6.20
N GLY A 253 -8.03 12.25 -5.58
CA GLY A 253 -9.33 12.04 -6.24
C GLY A 253 -9.86 10.63 -6.07
N TYR A 254 -9.02 9.61 -6.25
CA TYR A 254 -9.42 8.20 -6.10
C TYR A 254 -9.45 7.71 -4.64
N PHE A 255 -8.54 8.21 -3.80
CA PHE A 255 -8.50 7.88 -2.37
C PHE A 255 -9.10 9.00 -1.50
N ARG A 256 -10.20 9.58 -1.99
CA ARG A 256 -10.94 10.70 -1.38
C ARG A 256 -11.89 10.25 -0.27
N MET A 257 -12.37 11.22 0.50
CA MET A 257 -13.53 11.06 1.38
C MET A 257 -14.83 11.38 0.61
N ASN A 258 -15.87 10.57 0.80
CA ASN A 258 -17.23 10.90 0.38
C ASN A 258 -17.88 11.87 1.39
N LEU A 259 -18.71 12.81 0.96
CA LEU A 259 -19.34 13.78 1.86
C LEU A 259 -20.20 13.11 2.95
N LEU A 260 -20.77 11.93 2.66
CA LEU A 260 -21.58 11.16 3.59
C LEU A 260 -20.75 10.21 4.48
N SER A 261 -19.41 10.23 4.40
CA SER A 261 -18.55 9.26 5.11
C SER A 261 -18.71 9.28 6.62
N ILE A 262 -19.14 10.39 7.22
CA ILE A 262 -19.40 10.48 8.67
C ILE A 262 -20.65 9.71 9.10
N LEU A 263 -21.59 9.46 8.19
CA LEU A 263 -22.82 8.69 8.42
C LEU A 263 -22.76 7.28 7.80
N ASP A 264 -21.84 7.07 6.88
CA ASP A 264 -21.72 5.81 6.16
C ASP A 264 -21.01 4.75 6.98
N ALA A 265 -21.79 3.76 7.45
CA ALA A 265 -21.29 2.67 8.26
C ALA A 265 -20.27 1.79 7.53
N ASN A 266 -20.38 1.60 6.21
CA ASN A 266 -19.48 0.73 5.44
C ASN A 266 -19.21 -0.64 6.10
N GLY A 267 -20.26 -1.30 6.62
CA GLY A 267 -20.17 -2.56 7.36
C GLY A 267 -19.85 -2.46 8.86
N TRP A 268 -19.57 -1.25 9.37
CA TRP A 268 -19.24 -1.00 10.79
C TRP A 268 -20.46 -0.73 11.67
N SER A 269 -21.65 -1.14 11.27
CA SER A 269 -22.87 -0.93 12.07
C SER A 269 -23.83 -2.09 11.87
N PHE A 270 -24.43 -2.57 12.95
CA PHE A 270 -25.55 -3.51 12.88
C PHE A 270 -26.87 -2.78 12.56
N ALA A 271 -26.98 -1.50 12.95
CA ALA A 271 -28.20 -0.72 12.78
C ALA A 271 -28.23 0.08 11.46
N LEU A 272 -27.11 0.67 11.05
CA LEU A 272 -27.00 1.52 9.86
C LEU A 272 -26.43 0.71 8.69
N LYS A 273 -27.13 0.76 7.54
CA LYS A 273 -26.64 0.15 6.31
C LYS A 273 -25.54 1.00 5.67
N SER A 274 -24.63 0.34 4.95
CA SER A 274 -23.65 1.03 4.11
C SER A 274 -24.34 1.88 3.06
N ILE A 275 -23.84 3.10 2.86
CA ILE A 275 -24.30 3.99 1.81
C ILE A 275 -23.60 3.56 0.50
N PRO A 276 -24.33 3.42 -0.62
CA PRO A 276 -23.70 3.11 -1.90
C PRO A 276 -22.59 4.11 -2.25
N ARG A 277 -21.47 3.63 -2.77
CA ARG A 277 -20.35 4.47 -3.22
C ARG A 277 -20.02 4.16 -4.67
N ALA A 278 -19.57 5.17 -5.40
CA ALA A 278 -19.07 5.00 -6.76
C ALA A 278 -17.72 4.27 -6.78
N GLU A 279 -16.98 4.36 -5.67
CA GLU A 279 -15.64 3.84 -5.51
C GLU A 279 -15.63 2.73 -4.45
N SER A 280 -14.93 1.63 -4.73
CA SER A 280 -14.81 0.48 -3.81
C SER A 280 -13.77 0.69 -2.70
N ASN A 281 -13.13 1.85 -2.66
CA ASN A 281 -11.95 2.09 -1.87
C ASN A 281 -12.28 2.60 -0.45
N SER A 282 -11.58 2.05 0.55
CA SER A 282 -11.83 2.27 1.98
C SER A 282 -11.04 3.44 2.58
N GLU A 283 -10.16 4.08 1.81
CA GLU A 283 -9.25 5.11 2.33
C GLU A 283 -9.96 6.34 2.94
N GLY A 284 -11.13 6.70 2.40
CA GLY A 284 -11.97 7.79 2.89
C GLY A 284 -12.87 7.46 4.09
N PHE A 285 -12.73 6.27 4.70
CA PHE A 285 -13.57 5.84 5.81
C PHE A 285 -13.43 6.76 7.03
N ASN A 286 -14.54 7.42 7.41
CA ASN A 286 -14.60 8.41 8.49
C ASN A 286 -15.91 8.29 9.30
N PHE A 287 -16.49 7.09 9.39
CA PHE A 287 -17.76 6.86 10.09
C PHE A 287 -17.68 7.31 11.55
N LEU A 288 -18.66 8.11 11.99
CA LEU A 288 -18.72 8.63 13.35
C LEU A 288 -19.01 7.53 14.39
N GLY A 289 -19.60 6.43 13.94
CA GLY A 289 -20.19 5.40 14.80
C GLY A 289 -21.58 5.80 15.28
N LEU A 290 -22.43 4.80 15.55
CA LEU A 290 -23.82 5.04 15.91
C LEU A 290 -23.96 5.89 17.18
N GLY A 291 -23.11 5.68 18.19
CA GLY A 291 -23.10 6.50 19.39
C GLY A 291 -22.77 7.97 19.10
N GLY A 292 -21.80 8.21 18.23
CA GLY A 292 -21.49 9.56 17.77
C GLY A 292 -22.64 10.22 17.00
N VAL A 293 -23.35 9.47 16.15
CA VAL A 293 -24.57 9.95 15.47
C VAL A 293 -25.66 10.29 16.48
N VAL A 294 -25.88 9.45 17.51
CA VAL A 294 -26.80 9.73 18.61
C VAL A 294 -26.41 11.01 19.34
N LEU A 295 -25.12 11.24 19.63
CA LEU A 295 -24.67 12.50 20.23
C LEU A 295 -24.94 13.71 19.33
N ALA A 296 -24.80 13.56 18.01
CA ALA A 296 -25.15 14.62 17.07
C ALA A 296 -26.63 14.98 17.15
N LEU A 297 -27.52 13.99 17.15
CA LEU A 297 -28.96 14.19 17.30
C LEU A 297 -29.32 14.86 18.64
N TRP A 298 -28.72 14.40 19.74
CA TRP A 298 -28.92 14.99 21.07
C TRP A 298 -28.30 16.38 21.22
N SER A 299 -27.38 16.78 20.35
CA SER A 299 -26.81 18.13 20.36
C SER A 299 -27.78 19.17 19.77
N ILE A 300 -28.70 18.77 18.87
CA ILE A 300 -29.60 19.68 18.15
C ILE A 300 -30.48 20.51 19.09
N PRO A 301 -31.22 19.94 20.07
CA PRO A 301 -32.10 20.72 20.94
C PRO A 301 -31.33 21.75 21.79
N VAL A 302 -30.10 21.44 22.19
CA VAL A 302 -29.24 22.35 22.95
C VAL A 302 -28.81 23.54 22.09
N LEU A 303 -28.43 23.28 20.84
CA LEU A 303 -28.01 24.32 19.90
C LEU A 303 -29.18 25.23 19.52
N VAL A 304 -30.35 24.65 19.22
CA VAL A 304 -31.56 25.41 18.84
C VAL A 304 -32.10 26.23 20.00
N SER A 305 -32.05 25.71 21.23
CA SER A 305 -32.52 26.44 22.41
C SER A 305 -31.61 27.59 22.84
N GLY A 306 -30.45 27.77 22.20
CA GLY A 306 -29.50 28.84 22.55
C GLY A 306 -28.89 28.71 23.95
N ARG A 307 -29.04 27.57 24.62
CA ARG A 307 -28.54 27.31 25.98
C ARG A 307 -27.03 27.44 26.10
N ILE A 308 -26.31 27.30 24.98
CA ILE A 308 -24.86 27.44 24.89
C ILE A 308 -24.53 28.45 23.80
N ASN A 309 -23.72 29.45 24.16
CA ASN A 309 -23.14 30.35 23.19
C ASN A 309 -21.71 29.91 22.82
N ILE A 310 -21.55 29.30 21.64
CA ILE A 310 -20.25 28.84 21.11
C ILE A 310 -19.46 29.94 20.40
N TRP A 311 -20.11 31.05 20.01
CA TRP A 311 -19.52 32.10 19.19
C TRP A 311 -18.25 32.73 19.77
N PRO A 312 -18.14 33.04 21.07
CA PRO A 312 -16.92 33.59 21.65
C PRO A 312 -15.72 32.63 21.52
N VAL A 313 -15.98 31.33 21.62
CA VAL A 313 -14.94 30.30 21.50
C VAL A 313 -14.50 30.16 20.04
N LEU A 314 -15.46 30.13 19.11
CA LEU A 314 -15.19 30.04 17.67
C LEU A 314 -14.35 31.24 17.19
N ARG A 315 -14.70 32.47 17.60
CA ARG A 315 -13.94 33.68 17.22
C ARG A 315 -12.47 33.62 17.67
N ARG A 316 -12.21 33.12 18.87
CA ARG A 316 -10.83 32.97 19.39
C ARG A 316 -10.04 31.87 18.71
N ARG A 317 -10.72 30.96 17.99
CA ARG A 317 -10.11 29.80 17.33
C ARG A 317 -10.29 29.81 15.82
N VAL A 318 -10.57 30.99 15.23
CA VAL A 318 -10.88 31.13 13.81
C VAL A 318 -9.77 30.58 12.90
N VAL A 319 -8.50 30.77 13.26
CA VAL A 319 -7.36 30.24 12.49
C VAL A 319 -7.37 28.71 12.45
N LEU A 320 -7.63 28.06 13.60
CA LEU A 320 -7.76 26.60 13.66
C LEU A 320 -8.96 26.12 12.85
N LEU A 321 -10.10 26.81 12.92
CA LEU A 321 -11.30 26.46 12.14
C LEU A 321 -11.07 26.57 10.62
N LEU A 322 -10.37 27.62 10.17
CA LEU A 322 -9.99 27.78 8.78
C LEU A 322 -9.04 26.67 8.31
N MET A 323 -8.08 26.27 9.15
CA MET A 323 -7.21 25.13 8.86
C MET A 323 -7.99 23.82 8.75
N LEU A 324 -8.93 23.56 9.67
CA LEU A 324 -9.80 22.38 9.64
C LEU A 324 -10.72 22.37 8.40
N LEU A 325 -11.21 23.54 7.98
CA LEU A 325 -11.93 23.69 6.72
C LEU A 325 -11.05 23.34 5.53
N GLY A 326 -9.81 23.85 5.49
CA GLY A 326 -8.83 23.52 4.45
C GLY A 326 -8.55 22.02 4.37
N LEU A 327 -8.34 21.35 5.51
CA LEU A 327 -8.17 19.89 5.58
C LEU A 327 -9.42 19.13 5.11
N THR A 328 -10.62 19.64 5.42
CA THR A 328 -11.88 19.07 4.91
C THR A 328 -11.94 19.16 3.39
N LEU A 329 -11.68 20.34 2.82
CA LEU A 329 -11.68 20.55 1.37
C LEU A 329 -10.63 19.67 0.68
N PHE A 330 -9.44 19.57 1.24
CA PHE A 330 -8.40 18.67 0.73
C PHE A 330 -8.86 17.20 0.76
N SER A 331 -9.51 16.77 1.84
CA SER A 331 -9.99 15.39 1.97
C SER A 331 -11.09 15.01 0.97
N LEU A 332 -11.91 15.98 0.57
CA LEU A 332 -12.92 15.81 -0.48
C LEU A 332 -12.33 15.75 -1.88
N SER A 333 -11.12 16.29 -2.10
CA SER A 333 -10.44 16.31 -3.39
C SER A 333 -11.09 17.19 -4.47
N ASN A 334 -10.53 17.18 -5.68
CA ASN A 334 -11.11 17.76 -6.90
C ASN A 334 -12.14 16.85 -7.59
N ASP A 335 -12.29 15.64 -7.09
CA ASP A 335 -13.42 14.79 -7.40
C ASP A 335 -14.25 14.73 -6.13
N VAL A 336 -15.43 15.37 -6.08
CA VAL A 336 -16.28 15.43 -4.87
C VAL A 336 -17.41 14.42 -4.97
N GLY A 337 -17.40 13.43 -4.07
CA GLY A 337 -18.37 12.32 -4.06
C GLY A 337 -19.47 12.51 -3.01
N ILE A 338 -20.70 12.21 -3.39
CA ILE A 338 -21.89 12.15 -2.52
C ILE A 338 -22.60 10.83 -2.82
N SER A 339 -22.54 9.86 -1.89
CA SER A 339 -23.03 8.50 -2.17
C SER A 339 -22.33 7.92 -3.42
N ASN A 340 -23.08 7.35 -4.36
CA ASN A 340 -22.61 6.82 -5.64
C ASN A 340 -22.55 7.85 -6.78
N THR A 341 -22.80 9.13 -6.50
CA THR A 341 -22.68 10.20 -7.48
C THR A 341 -21.62 11.20 -7.03
N GLY A 342 -21.24 12.11 -7.91
CA GLY A 342 -20.24 13.12 -7.62
C GLY A 342 -20.03 14.04 -8.80
N PHE A 343 -19.19 15.04 -8.60
CA PHE A 343 -18.71 15.90 -9.68
C PHE A 343 -17.21 16.04 -9.57
N GLN A 344 -16.56 16.10 -10.72
CA GLN A 344 -15.11 16.29 -10.83
C GLN A 344 -14.83 17.62 -11.52
N TYR A 345 -13.81 18.33 -11.05
CA TYR A 345 -13.27 19.50 -11.73
C TYR A 345 -11.76 19.33 -11.96
N PRO A 346 -11.23 19.86 -13.09
CA PRO A 346 -9.82 19.74 -13.39
C PRO A 346 -8.98 20.61 -12.45
N LEU A 347 -7.82 20.10 -12.04
CA LEU A 347 -6.79 20.88 -11.35
C LEU A 347 -5.61 21.14 -12.29
N PRO A 348 -4.91 22.28 -12.15
CA PRO A 348 -3.64 22.48 -12.81
C PRO A 348 -2.65 21.38 -12.42
N GLU A 349 -1.85 20.91 -13.39
CA GLU A 349 -0.93 19.78 -13.22
C GLU A 349 0.02 19.96 -12.02
N LEU A 350 0.51 21.19 -11.77
CA LEU A 350 1.36 21.50 -10.63
C LEU A 350 0.66 21.25 -9.28
N VAL A 351 -0.62 21.64 -9.18
CA VAL A 351 -1.44 21.44 -7.97
C VAL A 351 -1.75 19.96 -7.79
N LEU A 352 -2.09 19.27 -8.87
CA LEU A 352 -2.36 17.85 -8.84
C LEU A 352 -1.13 17.03 -8.40
N ARG A 353 0.06 17.35 -8.92
CA ARG A 353 1.33 16.72 -8.49
C ARG A 353 1.60 16.94 -7.00
N ALA A 354 1.41 18.15 -6.50
CA ALA A 354 1.58 18.46 -5.07
C ALA A 354 0.55 17.70 -4.21
N ALA A 355 -0.71 17.64 -4.64
CA ALA A 355 -1.77 16.94 -3.92
C ALA A 355 -1.53 15.41 -3.88
N ASN A 356 -0.94 14.84 -4.93
CA ASN A 356 -0.59 13.42 -5.00
C ASN A 356 0.54 12.99 -4.05
N ILE A 357 1.27 13.92 -3.42
CA ILE A 357 2.15 13.58 -2.28
C ILE A 357 1.33 12.88 -1.18
N PHE A 358 0.12 13.37 -0.93
CA PHE A 358 -0.84 12.78 -0.02
C PHE A 358 -2.03 12.18 -0.77
N ARG A 359 -1.75 11.23 -1.69
CA ARG A 359 -2.73 10.56 -2.56
C ARG A 359 -4.04 10.14 -1.86
N ALA A 360 -3.96 9.56 -0.66
CA ALA A 360 -5.09 9.22 0.21
C ALA A 360 -5.62 10.44 0.96
N SER A 361 -6.20 11.37 0.21
CA SER A 361 -6.67 12.65 0.76
C SER A 361 -7.73 12.46 1.83
N GLY A 362 -8.56 11.41 1.75
CA GLY A 362 -9.63 11.14 2.73
C GLY A 362 -9.13 10.96 4.17
N ARG A 363 -7.86 10.57 4.36
CA ARG A 363 -7.21 10.49 5.69
C ARG A 363 -7.04 11.86 6.36
N MET A 364 -6.94 12.94 5.58
CA MET A 364 -6.72 14.30 6.10
C MET A 364 -7.92 14.86 6.89
N PHE A 365 -9.05 14.15 6.90
CA PHE A 365 -10.23 14.52 7.69
C PHE A 365 -10.10 14.21 9.19
N TRP A 366 -9.16 13.37 9.64
CA TRP A 366 -9.11 12.92 11.05
C TRP A 366 -9.01 14.04 12.11
N PRO A 367 -8.25 15.14 11.90
CA PRO A 367 -8.30 16.28 12.82
C PRO A 367 -9.69 16.89 12.96
N VAL A 368 -10.43 16.95 11.83
CA VAL A 368 -11.80 17.46 11.77
C VAL A 368 -12.75 16.49 12.47
N PHE A 369 -12.61 15.19 12.21
CA PHE A 369 -13.36 14.13 12.88
C PHE A 369 -13.25 14.26 14.42
N TYR A 370 -12.03 14.39 14.95
CA TYR A 370 -11.84 14.49 16.39
C TYR A 370 -12.34 15.80 16.99
N MET A 371 -12.21 16.91 16.25
CA MET A 371 -12.81 18.17 16.68
C MET A 371 -14.34 18.13 16.65
N LEU A 372 -14.95 17.44 15.68
CA LEU A 372 -16.38 17.20 15.64
C LEU A 372 -16.84 16.43 16.87
N VAL A 373 -16.21 15.28 17.17
CA VAL A 373 -16.49 14.49 18.37
C VAL A 373 -16.34 15.36 19.64
N PHE A 374 -15.26 16.13 19.75
CA PHE A 374 -15.03 17.02 20.88
C PHE A 374 -16.13 18.09 21.05
N VAL A 375 -16.59 18.69 19.95
CA VAL A 375 -17.66 19.70 19.96
C VAL A 375 -19.01 19.08 20.35
N LEU A 376 -19.34 17.89 19.82
CA LEU A 376 -20.57 17.18 20.21
C LEU A 376 -20.58 16.88 21.71
N LEU A 377 -19.47 16.38 22.25
CA LEU A 377 -19.31 16.14 23.68
C LEU A 377 -19.42 17.45 24.47
N PHE A 378 -18.80 18.54 24.01
CA PHE A 378 -18.92 19.86 24.65
C PHE A 378 -20.38 20.33 24.75
N VAL A 379 -21.13 20.25 23.64
CA VAL A 379 -22.52 20.69 23.58
C VAL A 379 -23.39 19.86 24.54
N VAL A 380 -23.28 18.54 24.51
CA VAL A 380 -24.07 17.66 25.39
C VAL A 380 -23.73 17.90 26.87
N ILE A 381 -22.45 17.94 27.22
CA ILE A 381 -21.99 18.10 28.61
C ILE A 381 -22.40 19.45 29.20
N ARG A 382 -22.28 20.53 28.42
CA ARG A 382 -22.62 21.89 28.88
C ARG A 382 -24.11 22.19 28.79
N GLY A 383 -24.85 21.50 27.92
CA GLY A 383 -26.25 21.81 27.63
C GLY A 383 -27.27 21.13 28.54
N TYR A 384 -26.96 19.92 29.01
CA TYR A 384 -27.89 19.09 29.79
C TYR A 384 -27.54 18.97 31.28
N GLY A 385 -26.44 19.59 31.74
CA GLY A 385 -25.94 19.42 33.10
C GLY A 385 -25.34 18.04 33.34
N THR A 386 -24.70 17.83 34.49
CA THR A 386 -23.82 16.65 34.70
C THR A 386 -24.56 15.32 34.69
N ARG A 387 -25.67 15.17 35.44
CA ARG A 387 -26.37 13.87 35.56
C ARG A 387 -26.99 13.42 34.23
N PRO A 388 -27.78 14.23 33.51
CA PRO A 388 -28.35 13.80 32.23
C PRO A 388 -27.26 13.59 31.17
N ALA A 389 -26.19 14.40 31.17
CA ALA A 389 -25.06 14.17 30.29
C ALA A 389 -24.40 12.80 30.54
N ILE A 390 -24.22 12.38 31.80
CA ILE A 390 -23.69 11.03 32.10
C ILE A 390 -24.58 9.94 31.49
N VAL A 391 -25.91 10.04 31.64
CA VAL A 391 -26.84 9.04 31.08
C VAL A 391 -26.76 8.98 29.56
N VAL A 392 -26.80 10.14 28.90
CA VAL A 392 -26.72 10.24 27.43
C VAL A 392 -25.37 9.72 26.94
N LEU A 393 -24.26 10.13 27.55
CA LEU A 393 -22.93 9.68 27.17
C LEU A 393 -22.74 8.18 27.39
N ALA A 394 -23.22 7.64 28.52
CA ALA A 394 -23.11 6.21 28.80
C ALA A 394 -23.93 5.38 27.81
N GLY A 395 -25.20 5.73 27.56
CA GLY A 395 -26.06 5.05 26.60
C GLY A 395 -25.50 5.11 25.18
N ALA A 396 -25.08 6.30 24.73
CA ALA A 396 -24.49 6.48 23.41
C ALA A 396 -23.14 5.76 23.27
N LEU A 397 -22.31 5.69 24.33
CA LEU A 397 -21.05 4.94 24.27
C LEU A 397 -21.28 3.43 24.21
N VAL A 398 -22.26 2.91 24.95
CA VAL A 398 -22.65 1.49 24.82
C VAL A 398 -23.11 1.19 23.40
N LEU A 399 -23.96 2.05 22.81
CA LEU A 399 -24.36 1.93 21.41
C LEU A 399 -23.15 1.99 20.47
N GLN A 400 -22.22 2.92 20.68
CA GLN A 400 -20.98 3.00 19.91
C GLN A 400 -20.23 1.67 19.90
N VAL A 401 -19.96 1.11 21.08
CA VAL A 401 -19.15 -0.11 21.22
C VAL A 401 -19.88 -1.33 20.64
N VAL A 402 -21.15 -1.53 20.99
CA VAL A 402 -21.93 -2.69 20.56
C VAL A 402 -22.18 -2.66 19.06
N ASP A 403 -22.58 -1.52 18.50
CA ASP A 403 -22.91 -1.40 17.08
C ASP A 403 -21.68 -1.49 16.19
N THR A 404 -20.59 -0.82 16.58
CA THR A 404 -19.35 -0.83 15.77
C THR A 404 -18.61 -2.17 15.80
N ARG A 405 -19.00 -3.09 16.68
CA ARG A 405 -18.50 -4.47 16.70
C ARG A 405 -18.75 -5.18 15.37
N ALA A 406 -19.74 -4.76 14.60
CA ALA A 406 -19.96 -5.23 13.23
C ALA A 406 -18.69 -5.11 12.37
N GLY A 407 -17.89 -4.05 12.55
CA GLY A 407 -16.65 -3.85 11.81
C GLY A 407 -15.41 -4.40 12.53
N TRP A 408 -15.25 -4.07 13.82
CA TRP A 408 -14.03 -4.48 14.54
C TRP A 408 -14.03 -5.92 15.06
N GLY A 409 -15.17 -6.63 15.00
CA GLY A 409 -15.25 -8.04 15.34
C GLY A 409 -14.37 -8.92 14.45
N ASP A 410 -14.41 -8.71 13.14
CA ASP A 410 -13.58 -9.46 12.19
C ASP A 410 -12.10 -9.09 12.32
N ILE A 411 -11.82 -7.81 12.57
CA ILE A 411 -10.47 -7.34 12.90
C ILE A 411 -9.93 -8.11 14.10
N ARG A 412 -10.71 -8.21 15.18
CA ARG A 412 -10.31 -8.96 16.37
C ARG A 412 -9.98 -10.40 16.02
N THR A 413 -10.85 -11.08 15.29
CA THR A 413 -10.66 -12.49 14.91
C THR A 413 -9.35 -12.68 14.15
N ASN A 414 -9.05 -11.80 13.19
CA ASN A 414 -7.81 -11.87 12.40
C ASN A 414 -6.55 -11.54 13.23
N LEU A 415 -6.66 -10.64 14.21
CA LEU A 415 -5.54 -10.27 15.10
C LEU A 415 -5.32 -11.28 16.24
N MET A 416 -6.33 -12.10 16.53
CA MET A 416 -6.28 -13.21 17.50
C MET A 416 -5.91 -14.54 16.83
N ALA A 417 -5.18 -14.51 15.72
CA ALA A 417 -4.58 -15.71 15.14
C ALA A 417 -3.80 -16.51 16.21
N GLU A 418 -3.83 -17.84 16.09
CA GLU A 418 -3.05 -18.74 16.93
C GLU A 418 -1.56 -18.38 16.81
N PRO A 419 -0.84 -18.23 17.93
CA PRO A 419 0.54 -17.78 17.89
C PRO A 419 1.45 -18.69 17.07
N ALA A 420 2.17 -18.10 16.10
CA ALA A 420 3.22 -18.79 15.34
C ALA A 420 4.41 -17.86 15.11
N ALA A 421 5.62 -18.42 15.20
CA ALA A 421 6.88 -17.73 14.94
C ALA A 421 7.29 -17.77 13.46
N GLU A 422 6.61 -18.58 12.65
CA GLU A 422 6.87 -18.72 11.22
C GLU A 422 5.56 -18.68 10.43
N TRP A 423 5.63 -18.23 9.18
CA TRP A 423 4.52 -18.35 8.24
C TRP A 423 4.63 -19.66 7.46
N SER A 424 3.48 -20.28 7.17
CA SER A 424 3.44 -21.41 6.25
C SER A 424 3.83 -20.95 4.85
N THR A 425 4.89 -21.53 4.29
CA THR A 425 5.33 -21.27 2.92
C THR A 425 5.11 -22.50 2.06
N SER A 426 5.04 -22.32 0.73
CA SER A 426 5.05 -23.44 -0.23
C SER A 426 6.44 -24.00 -0.52
N LEU A 427 7.49 -23.49 0.15
CA LEU A 427 8.88 -23.86 -0.11
C LEU A 427 9.29 -25.04 0.78
N ASP A 428 8.97 -26.26 0.34
CA ASP A 428 9.15 -27.50 1.11
C ASP A 428 10.31 -28.37 0.60
N ASP A 429 10.74 -28.19 -0.66
CA ASP A 429 11.80 -28.99 -1.26
C ASP A 429 13.17 -28.78 -0.55
N PRO A 430 13.96 -29.85 -0.31
CA PRO A 430 15.30 -29.74 0.26
C PRO A 430 16.22 -28.75 -0.44
N PHE A 431 15.99 -28.48 -1.74
CA PHE A 431 16.63 -27.44 -2.52
C PHE A 431 16.72 -26.11 -1.78
N TRP A 432 15.65 -25.66 -1.12
CA TRP A 432 15.63 -24.36 -0.44
C TRP A 432 16.61 -24.29 0.73
N THR A 433 16.76 -25.39 1.48
CA THR A 433 17.71 -25.45 2.60
C THR A 433 19.15 -25.38 2.10
N ASP A 434 19.46 -26.04 0.99
CA ASP A 434 20.80 -26.00 0.39
C ASP A 434 21.08 -24.64 -0.28
N ALA A 435 20.07 -24.06 -0.93
CA ALA A 435 20.15 -22.74 -1.55
C ALA A 435 20.43 -21.64 -0.52
N ALA A 436 19.80 -21.71 0.66
CA ALA A 436 20.07 -20.81 1.77
C ALA A 436 21.53 -20.88 2.28
N ARG A 437 22.21 -22.02 2.11
CA ARG A 437 23.63 -22.18 2.48
C ARG A 437 24.57 -21.68 1.40
N GLN A 438 24.17 -21.82 0.13
CA GLN A 438 25.00 -21.51 -1.03
C GLN A 438 24.95 -20.02 -1.41
N TYR A 439 23.79 -19.38 -1.30
CA TYR A 439 23.55 -18.04 -1.83
C TYR A 439 23.38 -17.00 -0.72
N LYS A 440 23.75 -15.75 -1.03
CA LYS A 440 23.59 -14.58 -0.16
C LYS A 440 22.41 -13.70 -0.55
N LYS A 441 21.91 -13.87 -1.77
CA LYS A 441 20.79 -13.10 -2.34
C LYS A 441 19.76 -14.04 -2.96
N ILE A 442 18.50 -13.69 -2.83
CA ILE A 442 17.40 -14.29 -3.61
C ILE A 442 16.66 -13.17 -4.33
N ARG A 443 16.57 -13.27 -5.65
CA ARG A 443 16.05 -12.20 -6.50
C ARG A 443 14.87 -12.67 -7.31
N TRP A 444 13.88 -11.78 -7.44
CA TRP A 444 12.92 -11.90 -8.53
C TRP A 444 13.54 -11.24 -9.76
N LEU A 445 13.95 -12.06 -10.74
CA LEU A 445 14.96 -11.66 -11.73
C LEU A 445 14.64 -10.34 -12.42
N LEU A 446 13.40 -10.10 -12.83
CA LEU A 446 12.93 -8.81 -13.33
C LEU A 446 12.34 -7.98 -12.19
N PRO A 447 13.10 -7.08 -11.52
CA PRO A 447 12.67 -6.48 -10.28
C PRO A 447 11.40 -5.66 -10.47
N ALA A 448 10.50 -5.74 -9.50
CA ALA A 448 9.24 -5.03 -9.45
C ALA A 448 8.82 -4.83 -8.00
N ASN A 449 8.05 -3.77 -7.74
CA ASN A 449 7.41 -3.63 -6.43
C ASN A 449 6.19 -4.55 -6.36
N GLN A 450 6.09 -5.33 -5.27
CA GLN A 450 5.11 -6.40 -5.14
C GLN A 450 5.21 -7.41 -6.31
N SER A 451 6.42 -7.88 -6.61
CA SER A 451 6.58 -8.99 -7.55
C SER A 451 5.75 -10.21 -7.13
N PRO A 452 5.39 -11.11 -8.05
CA PRO A 452 4.75 -12.37 -7.70
C PRO A 452 5.54 -13.10 -6.61
N ASN A 453 4.82 -13.64 -5.62
CA ASN A 453 5.41 -14.34 -4.47
C ASN A 453 6.39 -13.52 -3.62
N TRP A 454 6.41 -12.17 -3.72
CA TRP A 454 7.33 -11.32 -2.94
C TRP A 454 7.35 -11.66 -1.46
N GLN A 455 6.19 -11.93 -0.86
CA GLN A 455 6.09 -12.22 0.57
C GLN A 455 6.78 -13.54 0.94
N VAL A 456 6.60 -14.58 0.13
CA VAL A 456 7.21 -15.90 0.34
C VAL A 456 8.73 -15.80 0.20
N LEU A 457 9.19 -15.13 -0.86
CA LEU A 457 10.62 -14.95 -1.13
C LEU A 457 11.30 -14.07 -0.07
N ALA A 458 10.64 -12.98 0.36
CA ALA A 458 11.15 -12.11 1.41
C ALA A 458 11.17 -12.79 2.78
N ALA A 459 10.17 -13.61 3.11
CA ALA A 459 10.15 -14.38 4.35
C ALA A 459 11.27 -15.44 4.38
N PHE A 460 11.48 -16.14 3.27
CA PHE A 460 12.61 -17.06 3.11
C PHE A 460 13.95 -16.34 3.26
N ALA A 461 14.12 -15.22 2.56
CA ALA A 461 15.33 -14.40 2.63
C ALA A 461 15.60 -13.88 4.05
N ALA A 462 14.57 -13.39 4.73
CA ALA A 462 14.64 -12.93 6.11
C ALA A 462 15.13 -14.03 7.06
N LYS A 463 14.51 -15.22 6.99
CA LYS A 463 14.86 -16.40 7.82
C LYS A 463 16.30 -16.87 7.63
N HIS A 464 16.83 -16.73 6.41
CA HIS A 464 18.16 -17.20 6.06
C HIS A 464 19.21 -16.09 5.96
N HIS A 465 18.90 -14.86 6.42
CA HIS A 465 19.78 -13.70 6.37
C HIS A 465 20.32 -13.39 4.95
N MET A 466 19.48 -13.57 3.93
CA MET A 466 19.78 -13.25 2.55
C MET A 466 19.18 -11.89 2.17
N ALA A 467 19.83 -11.14 1.30
CA ALA A 467 19.25 -9.92 0.70
C ALA A 467 18.26 -10.28 -0.43
N THR A 468 17.26 -9.41 -0.67
CA THR A 468 16.24 -9.67 -1.69
C THR A 468 15.69 -8.39 -2.32
N ASP A 469 15.34 -8.46 -3.61
CA ASP A 469 14.58 -7.42 -4.34
C ASP A 469 13.09 -7.78 -4.51
N ALA A 470 12.68 -8.95 -4.03
CA ALA A 470 11.29 -9.39 -3.99
C ALA A 470 10.58 -8.73 -2.80
N VAL A 471 10.23 -7.45 -2.95
CA VAL A 471 9.79 -6.60 -1.83
C VAL A 471 8.46 -5.90 -2.08
N TYR A 472 7.85 -5.45 -0.98
CA TYR A 472 6.78 -4.46 -1.00
C TYR A 472 7.26 -3.17 -0.32
N LEU A 473 7.34 -2.09 -1.08
CA LEU A 473 7.68 -0.75 -0.62
C LEU A 473 6.55 0.23 -0.98
N ALA A 474 6.24 1.14 -0.05
CA ALA A 474 5.21 2.17 -0.22
C ALA A 474 5.55 3.14 -1.37
N ARG A 475 6.86 3.37 -1.60
CA ARG A 475 7.39 4.16 -2.72
C ARG A 475 8.72 3.56 -3.18
N ILE A 476 8.93 3.60 -4.50
CA ILE A 476 10.16 3.17 -5.17
C ILE A 476 10.65 4.27 -6.09
N SER A 477 11.95 4.34 -6.34
CA SER A 477 12.51 5.27 -7.33
C SER A 477 12.26 4.72 -8.75
N PRO A 478 11.57 5.45 -9.64
CA PRO A 478 11.33 4.99 -11.00
C PRO A 478 12.61 4.80 -11.81
N SER A 479 13.63 5.63 -11.57
CA SER A 479 14.93 5.47 -12.25
C SER A 479 15.66 4.23 -11.77
N ALA A 480 15.69 4.00 -10.45
CA ALA A 480 16.34 2.81 -9.88
C ALA A 480 15.67 1.52 -10.37
N LEU A 481 14.34 1.50 -10.48
CA LEU A 481 13.61 0.38 -11.06
C LEU A 481 14.00 0.13 -12.52
N LYS A 482 14.01 1.19 -13.35
CA LYS A 482 14.38 1.07 -14.76
C LYS A 482 15.82 0.56 -14.92
N ASP A 483 16.75 1.08 -14.13
CA ASP A 483 18.16 0.67 -14.18
C ASP A 483 18.36 -0.77 -13.68
N ALA A 484 17.60 -1.20 -12.67
CA ALA A 484 17.60 -2.59 -12.18
C ALA A 484 17.02 -3.56 -13.22
N GLN A 485 15.89 -3.20 -13.85
CA GLN A 485 15.29 -4.00 -14.93
C GLN A 485 16.20 -4.10 -16.16
N SER A 486 16.90 -3.02 -16.53
CA SER A 486 17.88 -3.07 -17.62
C SER A 486 19.01 -4.07 -17.32
N ARG A 487 19.58 -4.03 -16.11
CA ARG A 487 20.63 -4.97 -15.69
C ARG A 487 20.15 -6.42 -15.66
N ALA A 488 18.91 -6.65 -15.22
CA ALA A 488 18.30 -7.97 -15.23
C ALA A 488 18.16 -8.53 -16.66
N LEU A 489 17.74 -7.70 -17.62
CA LEU A 489 17.66 -8.08 -19.03
C LEU A 489 19.04 -8.38 -19.63
N ASP A 490 20.06 -7.60 -19.27
CA ASP A 490 21.44 -7.86 -19.70
C ASP A 490 22.00 -9.16 -19.09
N THR A 491 21.63 -9.47 -17.84
CA THR A 491 21.93 -10.76 -17.19
C THR A 491 21.29 -11.92 -17.95
N LEU A 492 20.01 -11.81 -18.28
CA LEU A 492 19.29 -12.80 -19.10
C LEU A 492 19.91 -13.00 -20.48
N ARG A 493 20.35 -11.93 -21.14
CA ARG A 493 20.95 -12.02 -22.48
C ARG A 493 22.33 -12.64 -22.47
N SER A 494 23.14 -12.23 -21.51
CA SER A 494 24.55 -12.62 -21.43
C SER A 494 24.74 -14.00 -20.79
N GLY A 495 23.76 -14.50 -20.03
CA GLY A 495 23.89 -15.72 -19.24
C GLY A 495 24.81 -15.58 -18.02
N HIS A 496 25.30 -14.37 -17.73
CA HIS A 496 26.25 -14.10 -16.66
C HIS A 496 25.51 -13.80 -15.36
N TYR A 497 25.03 -14.84 -14.69
CA TYR A 497 24.40 -14.75 -13.38
C TYR A 497 25.42 -14.57 -12.25
N GLU A 498 25.07 -13.82 -11.20
CA GLU A 498 25.92 -13.65 -10.03
C GLU A 498 26.02 -14.96 -9.23
N ALA A 499 27.24 -15.45 -8.97
CA ALA A 499 27.48 -16.74 -8.35
C ALA A 499 26.93 -16.88 -6.92
N ASP A 500 26.70 -15.77 -6.22
CA ASP A 500 26.16 -15.72 -4.86
C ASP A 500 24.66 -15.40 -4.81
N THR A 501 23.96 -15.49 -5.94
CA THR A 501 22.56 -15.08 -6.08
C THR A 501 21.69 -16.20 -6.66
N LEU A 502 20.60 -16.51 -5.96
CA LEU A 502 19.51 -17.33 -6.47
C LEU A 502 18.50 -16.45 -7.22
N TYR A 503 18.06 -16.86 -8.40
CA TYR A 503 17.11 -16.10 -9.21
C TYR A 503 15.81 -16.87 -9.40
N ILE A 504 14.69 -16.19 -9.20
CA ILE A 504 13.34 -16.68 -9.46
C ILE A 504 12.80 -15.99 -10.72
N LEU A 505 12.19 -16.78 -11.60
CA LEU A 505 11.75 -16.34 -12.92
C LEU A 505 10.23 -16.33 -13.05
N ASP A 506 9.71 -15.43 -13.87
CA ASP A 506 8.41 -15.61 -14.52
C ASP A 506 8.54 -16.48 -15.78
N GLU A 507 7.41 -16.86 -16.36
CA GLU A 507 7.36 -17.68 -17.57
C GLU A 507 8.08 -17.00 -18.75
N THR A 508 7.99 -15.67 -18.87
CA THR A 508 8.67 -14.93 -19.94
C THR A 508 10.19 -15.00 -19.81
N SER A 509 10.70 -14.79 -18.61
CA SER A 509 12.14 -14.83 -18.33
C SER A 509 12.70 -16.25 -18.40
N LEU A 510 11.87 -17.27 -18.13
CA LEU A 510 12.23 -18.68 -18.30
C LEU A 510 12.67 -18.97 -19.74
N HIS A 511 11.87 -18.57 -20.72
CA HIS A 511 12.22 -18.79 -22.13
C HIS A 511 13.57 -18.16 -22.49
N LEU A 512 13.89 -16.99 -21.96
CA LEU A 512 15.17 -16.33 -22.19
C LEU A 512 16.33 -17.04 -21.47
N ALA A 513 16.14 -17.42 -20.21
CA ALA A 513 17.16 -18.05 -19.38
C ALA A 513 17.59 -19.41 -19.93
N VAL A 514 16.66 -20.21 -20.46
CA VAL A 514 16.93 -21.54 -21.01
C VAL A 514 18.00 -21.51 -22.12
N HIS A 515 18.06 -20.44 -22.91
CA HIS A 515 18.99 -20.32 -24.03
C HIS A 515 20.33 -19.67 -23.68
N SER A 516 20.41 -18.91 -22.58
CA SER A 516 21.62 -18.19 -22.19
C SER A 516 22.37 -18.80 -21.01
N LEU A 517 21.72 -19.66 -20.22
CA LEU A 517 22.30 -20.32 -19.05
C LEU A 517 23.51 -21.18 -19.41
N ASN A 518 24.54 -21.16 -18.55
CA ASN A 518 25.59 -22.17 -18.59
C ASN A 518 25.09 -23.52 -18.06
N ALA A 519 24.57 -24.36 -18.96
CA ALA A 519 24.02 -25.66 -18.61
C ALA A 519 25.04 -26.64 -17.97
N GLU A 520 26.35 -26.39 -18.01
CA GLU A 520 27.34 -27.27 -17.35
C GLU A 520 27.48 -26.97 -15.85
N SER A 521 27.40 -25.69 -15.46
CA SER A 521 27.61 -25.26 -14.07
C SER A 521 26.32 -24.96 -13.33
N ASP A 522 25.32 -24.42 -14.03
CA ASP A 522 24.16 -23.80 -13.41
C ASP A 522 22.95 -24.73 -13.52
N LEU A 523 22.03 -24.61 -12.58
CA LEU A 523 20.76 -25.32 -12.60
C LEU A 523 19.65 -24.36 -13.02
N LEU A 524 18.85 -24.77 -13.99
CA LEU A 524 17.53 -24.21 -14.24
C LEU A 524 16.50 -25.31 -13.98
N ALA A 525 15.59 -25.07 -13.05
CA ALA A 525 14.63 -26.09 -12.63
C ALA A 525 13.29 -25.49 -12.23
N ARG A 526 12.28 -26.36 -12.12
CA ARG A 526 11.05 -26.08 -11.41
C ARG A 526 11.14 -26.67 -10.00
N VAL A 527 11.02 -25.83 -8.98
CA VAL A 527 11.06 -26.25 -7.56
C VAL A 527 9.88 -25.62 -6.85
N ASP A 528 9.02 -26.45 -6.24
CA ASP A 528 7.79 -26.04 -5.56
C ASP A 528 6.90 -25.07 -6.36
N GLY A 529 6.82 -25.32 -7.67
CA GLY A 529 6.04 -24.49 -8.59
C GLY A 529 6.72 -23.18 -9.02
N LEU A 530 7.91 -22.85 -8.51
CA LEU A 530 8.71 -21.70 -8.92
C LEU A 530 9.78 -22.11 -9.95
N PHE A 531 10.02 -21.25 -10.93
CA PHE A 531 11.14 -21.39 -11.85
C PHE A 531 12.39 -20.76 -11.24
N VAL A 532 13.46 -21.55 -11.11
CA VAL A 532 14.69 -21.13 -10.42
C VAL A 532 15.89 -21.24 -11.34
N VAL A 533 16.74 -20.20 -11.34
CA VAL A 533 18.11 -20.25 -11.84
C VAL A 533 19.04 -20.20 -10.64
N ALA A 534 19.83 -21.26 -10.47
CA ALA A 534 20.78 -21.45 -9.39
C ALA A 534 22.20 -21.57 -9.98
N PRO A 535 22.95 -20.44 -10.04
CA PRO A 535 24.30 -20.41 -10.60
C PRO A 535 25.27 -21.29 -9.81
N GLY A 536 26.10 -22.07 -10.52
CA GLY A 536 27.09 -22.97 -9.91
C GLY A 536 26.51 -24.19 -9.17
N TRP A 537 25.18 -24.39 -9.17
CA TRP A 537 24.52 -25.46 -8.42
C TRP A 537 25.04 -26.86 -8.77
N LYS A 538 25.32 -27.13 -10.05
CA LYS A 538 25.77 -28.45 -10.50
C LYS A 538 27.17 -28.80 -9.99
N ARG A 539 27.96 -27.79 -9.60
CA ARG A 539 29.31 -27.95 -9.04
C ARG A 539 29.33 -27.93 -7.51
N CYS A 540 28.19 -27.68 -6.87
CA CYS A 540 28.06 -27.69 -5.42
C CYS A 540 28.07 -29.14 -4.89
N GLU A 541 28.99 -29.45 -3.97
CA GLU A 541 29.18 -30.80 -3.45
C GLU A 541 28.07 -31.26 -2.51
N PHE A 542 27.50 -30.33 -1.73
CA PHE A 542 26.46 -30.63 -0.75
C PHE A 542 25.03 -30.38 -1.24
N CYS A 543 24.87 -29.76 -2.42
CA CYS A 543 23.56 -29.40 -2.94
C CYS A 543 22.81 -30.64 -3.44
N ALA A 544 21.53 -30.73 -3.09
CA ALA A 544 20.62 -31.77 -3.53
C ALA A 544 20.65 -31.94 -5.06
N ARG A 545 20.45 -33.19 -5.50
CA ARG A 545 20.37 -33.58 -6.91
C ARG A 545 18.99 -34.15 -7.21
N GLY A 546 18.59 -34.11 -8.48
CA GLY A 546 17.31 -34.67 -8.93
C GLY A 546 16.16 -33.67 -8.96
N GLN A 547 16.45 -32.37 -8.97
CA GLN A 547 15.45 -31.35 -9.28
C GLN A 547 14.87 -31.55 -10.69
N ASP A 548 13.63 -31.11 -10.90
CA ASP A 548 12.96 -31.09 -12.19
C ASP A 548 13.63 -30.07 -13.12
N GLU A 549 14.76 -30.47 -13.70
CA GLU A 549 15.61 -29.64 -14.54
C GLU A 549 14.90 -29.34 -15.86
N ILE A 550 14.80 -28.05 -16.20
CA ILE A 550 14.16 -27.59 -17.42
C ILE A 550 15.21 -27.47 -18.51
N ARG A 551 15.02 -28.19 -19.61
CA ARG A 551 15.89 -28.12 -20.79
C ARG A 551 15.18 -27.36 -21.92
N PRO A 552 15.94 -26.86 -22.92
CA PRO A 552 15.36 -26.26 -24.13
C PRO A 552 14.27 -27.11 -24.79
N ALA A 553 14.44 -28.44 -24.78
CA ALA A 553 13.47 -29.37 -25.35
C ALA A 553 12.15 -29.46 -24.56
N ASP A 554 12.14 -29.06 -23.29
CA ASP A 554 10.98 -29.14 -22.39
C ASP A 554 10.09 -27.89 -22.47
N LEU A 555 10.58 -26.81 -23.08
CA LEU A 555 9.79 -25.62 -23.34
C LEU A 555 8.70 -25.92 -24.37
N GLN A 556 7.46 -26.03 -23.90
CA GLN A 556 6.29 -26.08 -24.78
C GLN A 556 6.19 -24.78 -25.58
N SER A 557 5.71 -24.89 -26.82
CA SER A 557 5.44 -23.74 -27.68
C SER A 557 4.52 -22.75 -26.98
N ILE A 558 4.84 -21.46 -27.04
CA ILE A 558 3.99 -20.41 -26.47
C ILE A 558 2.74 -20.29 -27.35
N VAL A 559 1.54 -20.38 -26.76
CA VAL A 559 0.26 -20.32 -27.48
C VAL A 559 -0.50 -19.06 -27.08
N TYR A 560 -0.83 -18.24 -28.07
CA TYR A 560 -1.67 -17.06 -27.94
C TYR A 560 -3.02 -17.32 -28.61
N LEU A 561 -4.11 -17.31 -27.85
CA LEU A 561 -5.44 -17.48 -28.40
C LEU A 561 -5.86 -16.23 -29.18
N GLY A 562 -6.65 -16.39 -30.24
CA GLY A 562 -7.14 -15.28 -31.06
C GLY A 562 -7.91 -14.22 -30.26
N LYS A 563 -8.60 -14.63 -29.18
CA LYS A 563 -9.29 -13.71 -28.27
C LYS A 563 -8.33 -12.79 -27.48
N ASP A 564 -7.13 -13.26 -27.16
CA ASP A 564 -6.17 -12.59 -26.27
C ASP A 564 -5.24 -11.65 -27.04
N LEU A 565 -5.21 -11.76 -28.37
CA LEU A 565 -4.45 -10.87 -29.24
C LEU A 565 -5.27 -9.62 -29.62
N PRO A 566 -4.62 -8.45 -29.68
CA PRO A 566 -5.26 -7.22 -30.12
C PRO A 566 -5.64 -7.27 -31.61
N SER A 567 -6.63 -6.47 -32.00
CA SER A 567 -7.23 -6.50 -33.34
C SER A 567 -7.74 -5.12 -33.77
N THR A 568 -7.70 -4.82 -35.07
CA THR A 568 -8.40 -3.65 -35.64
C THR A 568 -9.71 -4.03 -36.32
N THR A 569 -9.97 -5.33 -36.52
CA THR A 569 -11.21 -5.86 -37.10
C THR A 569 -11.58 -7.22 -36.50
N GLY A 570 -12.83 -7.63 -36.71
CA GLY A 570 -13.40 -8.85 -36.12
C GLY A 570 -13.80 -8.70 -34.65
N ALA A 571 -14.50 -9.72 -34.14
CA ALA A 571 -14.97 -9.80 -32.76
C ALA A 571 -14.55 -11.13 -32.13
N VAL A 572 -14.43 -11.14 -30.81
CA VAL A 572 -14.14 -12.36 -30.04
C VAL A 572 -15.27 -13.37 -30.22
N ASN A 573 -14.94 -14.62 -30.50
CA ASN A 573 -15.87 -15.74 -30.68
C ASN A 573 -15.42 -16.95 -29.85
N GLY A 574 -15.84 -17.05 -28.59
CA GLY A 574 -15.28 -18.07 -27.69
C GLY A 574 -13.78 -17.83 -27.43
N SER A 575 -12.92 -18.80 -27.76
CA SER A 575 -11.46 -18.69 -27.64
C SER A 575 -10.77 -18.07 -28.87
N SER A 576 -11.49 -17.92 -29.99
CA SER A 576 -10.96 -17.41 -31.25
C SER A 576 -11.39 -15.95 -31.49
N ARG A 577 -10.99 -15.42 -32.64
CA ARG A 577 -11.46 -14.13 -33.15
C ARG A 577 -11.93 -14.26 -34.58
N LEU A 578 -13.15 -13.79 -34.85
CA LEU A 578 -13.87 -13.94 -36.12
C LEU A 578 -14.12 -12.58 -36.78
N ALA A 579 -13.67 -12.44 -38.03
CA ALA A 579 -14.04 -11.36 -38.94
C ALA A 579 -15.06 -11.86 -39.96
N ARG A 580 -16.19 -11.16 -40.11
CA ARG A 580 -17.29 -11.51 -41.01
C ARG A 580 -17.33 -10.58 -42.22
N ALA A 581 -17.27 -11.17 -43.41
CA ALA A 581 -17.39 -10.43 -44.67
C ALA A 581 -18.75 -9.70 -44.73
N GLY A 582 -18.73 -8.44 -45.20
CA GLY A 582 -19.91 -7.58 -45.27
C GLY A 582 -20.37 -6.95 -43.94
N LEU A 583 -19.83 -7.39 -42.79
CA LEU A 583 -20.11 -6.79 -41.49
C LEU A 583 -18.92 -6.02 -40.93
N ASN A 584 -17.71 -6.57 -41.05
CA ASN A 584 -16.48 -5.95 -40.56
C ASN A 584 -15.69 -5.31 -41.70
N GLN A 585 -14.95 -4.23 -41.40
CA GLN A 585 -14.04 -3.60 -42.36
C GLN A 585 -12.72 -4.39 -42.48
N PRO A 586 -12.04 -4.40 -43.64
CA PRO A 586 -10.72 -5.00 -43.77
C PRO A 586 -9.72 -4.44 -42.75
N GLY A 587 -8.81 -5.27 -42.26
CA GLY A 587 -7.87 -4.87 -41.20
C GLY A 587 -7.13 -6.04 -40.55
N PHE A 588 -6.36 -5.76 -39.50
CA PHE A 588 -5.70 -6.79 -38.72
C PHE A 588 -6.70 -7.52 -37.83
N ILE A 589 -6.96 -8.78 -38.16
CA ILE A 589 -7.79 -9.63 -37.30
C ILE A 589 -7.02 -9.94 -36.01
N THR A 590 -5.71 -10.16 -36.08
CA THR A 590 -4.82 -10.23 -34.92
C THR A 590 -3.50 -9.51 -35.22
N TYR A 591 -2.91 -8.87 -34.23
CA TYR A 591 -1.53 -8.38 -34.24
C TYR A 591 -0.90 -8.56 -32.85
N GLY A 592 0.42 -8.40 -32.72
CA GLY A 592 1.14 -8.78 -31.50
C GLY A 592 1.31 -10.31 -31.40
N PRO A 593 1.64 -10.85 -30.21
CA PRO A 593 1.98 -10.14 -28.99
C PRO A 593 3.33 -9.43 -29.13
N TYR A 594 3.60 -8.39 -28.34
CA TYR A 594 4.85 -7.61 -28.40
C TYR A 594 5.95 -8.29 -27.58
N ILE A 595 6.57 -9.32 -28.15
CA ILE A 595 7.50 -10.19 -27.42
C ILE A 595 8.94 -9.98 -27.85
N HIS A 596 9.85 -10.11 -26.89
CA HIS A 596 11.28 -9.97 -27.11
C HIS A 596 11.86 -11.35 -27.37
N LEU A 597 12.38 -11.56 -28.59
CA LEU A 597 12.94 -12.84 -29.00
C LEU A 597 14.47 -12.74 -29.12
N PRO A 598 15.24 -13.63 -28.48
CA PRO A 598 16.70 -13.63 -28.59
C PRO A 598 17.17 -14.13 -29.97
N LYS A 599 18.46 -14.02 -30.23
CA LYS A 599 19.10 -14.65 -31.40
C LYS A 599 18.77 -16.15 -31.43
N GLY A 600 18.27 -16.64 -32.55
CA GLY A 600 17.83 -18.03 -32.68
C GLY A 600 16.94 -18.26 -33.89
N ALA A 601 16.61 -19.52 -34.14
CA ALA A 601 15.67 -19.92 -35.16
C ALA A 601 14.29 -20.14 -34.52
N TYR A 602 13.24 -19.65 -35.16
CA TYR A 602 11.88 -19.71 -34.64
C TYR A 602 10.90 -20.22 -35.69
N GLU A 603 9.88 -20.91 -35.20
CA GLU A 603 8.68 -21.28 -35.94
C GLU A 603 7.48 -20.56 -35.32
N VAL A 604 6.75 -19.82 -36.14
CA VAL A 604 5.42 -19.34 -35.79
C VAL A 604 4.37 -20.13 -36.57
N SER A 605 3.33 -20.60 -35.89
CA SER A 605 2.20 -21.28 -36.51
C SER A 605 0.89 -20.54 -36.22
N ILE A 606 0.07 -20.32 -37.24
CA ILE A 606 -1.23 -19.67 -37.14
C ILE A 606 -2.31 -20.70 -37.46
N LYS A 607 -3.16 -21.01 -36.49
CA LYS A 607 -4.32 -21.88 -36.68
C LYS A 607 -5.54 -21.01 -37.03
N TYR A 608 -6.13 -21.23 -38.20
CA TYR A 608 -7.23 -20.40 -38.70
C TYR A 608 -8.23 -21.18 -39.56
N THR A 609 -9.42 -20.61 -39.73
CA THR A 609 -10.48 -21.11 -40.61
C THR A 609 -11.01 -19.98 -41.49
N SER A 610 -11.30 -20.25 -42.76
CA SER A 610 -11.97 -19.29 -43.64
C SER A 610 -13.04 -19.94 -44.48
N SER A 611 -14.14 -19.20 -44.70
CA SER A 611 -15.25 -19.65 -45.55
C SER A 611 -14.94 -19.59 -47.06
N ALA A 612 -13.78 -19.07 -47.47
CA ALA A 612 -13.38 -19.09 -48.89
C ALA A 612 -12.80 -20.46 -49.28
N PRO A 613 -12.96 -20.90 -50.54
CA PRO A 613 -12.31 -22.10 -51.06
C PRO A 613 -10.79 -22.07 -50.95
N ASP A 614 -10.17 -23.25 -50.94
CA ASP A 614 -8.71 -23.37 -51.03
C ASP A 614 -8.14 -22.62 -52.25
N ALA A 615 -6.92 -22.11 -52.10
CA ALA A 615 -6.20 -21.29 -53.09
C ALA A 615 -6.79 -19.88 -53.37
N PHE A 616 -7.94 -19.53 -52.79
CA PHE A 616 -8.46 -18.16 -52.86
C PHE A 616 -7.74 -17.27 -51.84
N ARG A 617 -7.15 -16.15 -52.27
CA ARG A 617 -6.46 -15.21 -51.37
C ARG A 617 -7.48 -14.46 -50.50
N ILE A 618 -7.28 -14.47 -49.19
CA ILE A 618 -8.18 -13.85 -48.20
C ILE A 618 -7.49 -12.82 -47.31
N GLY A 619 -6.15 -12.75 -47.38
CA GLY A 619 -5.35 -11.95 -46.47
C GLY A 619 -3.86 -12.17 -46.65
N ARG A 620 -3.10 -11.68 -45.67
CA ARG A 620 -1.67 -11.90 -45.52
C ARG A 620 -1.30 -12.05 -44.05
N TYR A 621 -0.16 -12.66 -43.80
CA TYR A 621 0.46 -12.69 -42.48
C TYR A 621 1.89 -12.19 -42.56
N ASP A 622 2.41 -11.68 -41.44
CA ASP A 622 3.83 -11.39 -41.31
C ASP A 622 4.33 -11.57 -39.86
N VAL A 623 5.64 -11.75 -39.77
CA VAL A 623 6.45 -11.67 -38.56
C VAL A 623 7.19 -10.35 -38.61
N TYR A 624 6.75 -9.39 -37.80
CA TYR A 624 7.21 -8.02 -37.87
C TYR A 624 8.11 -7.67 -36.69
N ASP A 625 9.32 -7.25 -37.00
CA ASP A 625 10.23 -6.63 -36.06
C ASP A 625 9.88 -5.13 -35.96
N ALA A 626 9.26 -4.73 -34.85
CA ALA A 626 8.81 -3.36 -34.65
C ALA A 626 9.96 -2.38 -34.40
N GLY A 627 11.12 -2.86 -33.94
CA GLY A 627 12.30 -2.03 -33.71
C GLY A 627 13.02 -1.66 -35.01
N ARG A 628 13.16 -2.63 -35.92
CA ARG A 628 13.75 -2.43 -37.26
C ARG A 628 12.74 -1.96 -38.30
N GLN A 629 11.45 -2.02 -37.97
CA GLN A 629 10.36 -1.83 -38.92
C GLN A 629 10.47 -2.77 -40.14
N HIS A 630 10.81 -4.03 -39.88
CA HIS A 630 11.14 -5.02 -40.92
C HIS A 630 10.29 -6.27 -40.77
N GLN A 631 9.96 -6.92 -41.88
CA GLN A 631 9.23 -8.20 -41.88
C GLN A 631 10.25 -9.33 -42.09
N ASP A 632 10.51 -10.11 -41.05
CA ASP A 632 11.46 -11.24 -41.13
C ASP A 632 10.84 -12.48 -41.78
N ALA A 633 9.51 -12.56 -41.81
CA ALA A 633 8.76 -13.52 -42.62
C ALA A 633 7.42 -12.90 -43.04
N GLU A 634 6.96 -13.21 -44.25
CA GLU A 634 5.64 -12.82 -44.73
C GLU A 634 5.07 -13.85 -45.68
N GLY A 635 3.75 -13.86 -45.83
CA GLY A 635 3.11 -14.70 -46.82
C GLY A 635 1.64 -14.40 -47.02
N VAL A 636 1.07 -15.08 -48.02
CA VAL A 636 -0.33 -14.95 -48.38
C VAL A 636 -1.17 -15.89 -47.52
N LEU A 637 -2.30 -15.40 -47.04
CA LEU A 637 -3.32 -16.20 -46.38
C LEU A 637 -4.36 -16.64 -47.41
N TYR A 638 -4.56 -17.95 -47.52
CA TYR A 638 -5.54 -18.54 -48.45
C TYR A 638 -6.77 -19.07 -47.71
N GLY A 639 -7.90 -19.18 -48.42
CA GLY A 639 -9.10 -19.85 -47.94
C GLY A 639 -8.84 -21.29 -47.51
N THR A 640 -9.74 -21.82 -46.68
CA THR A 640 -9.63 -23.18 -46.10
C THR A 640 -10.86 -24.03 -46.35
N GLY A 641 -11.85 -23.53 -47.11
CA GLY A 641 -13.10 -24.24 -47.40
C GLY A 641 -13.98 -24.48 -46.16
N GLY A 642 -13.77 -23.73 -45.07
CA GLY A 642 -14.44 -23.94 -43.78
C GLY A 642 -13.73 -24.91 -42.83
N GLU A 643 -12.63 -25.52 -43.25
CA GLU A 643 -11.83 -26.42 -42.40
C GLU A 643 -10.77 -25.65 -41.60
N GLU A 644 -10.31 -26.21 -40.48
CA GLU A 644 -9.16 -25.66 -39.75
C GLU A 644 -7.87 -25.92 -40.51
N LYS A 645 -7.04 -24.89 -40.66
CA LYS A 645 -5.73 -24.98 -41.29
C LYS A 645 -4.65 -24.42 -40.37
N LEU A 646 -3.51 -25.09 -40.36
CA LEU A 646 -2.30 -24.60 -39.69
C LEU A 646 -1.36 -24.05 -40.75
N LEU A 647 -1.04 -22.76 -40.62
CA LEU A 647 -0.02 -22.11 -41.44
C LEU A 647 1.24 -21.95 -40.61
N THR A 648 2.40 -22.28 -41.18
CA THR A 648 3.68 -22.21 -40.48
C THR A 648 4.65 -21.29 -41.23
N ALA A 649 5.38 -20.47 -40.49
CA ALA A 649 6.46 -19.64 -41.00
C ALA A 649 7.70 -19.76 -40.11
N TYR A 650 8.87 -19.75 -40.75
CA TYR A 650 10.17 -19.84 -40.10
C TYR A 650 10.91 -18.52 -40.26
N PHE A 651 11.59 -18.08 -39.20
CA PHE A 651 12.41 -16.88 -39.23
C PHE A 651 13.62 -17.02 -38.31
N GLU A 652 14.69 -16.30 -38.62
CA GLU A 652 15.93 -16.30 -37.85
C GLU A 652 16.21 -14.90 -37.33
N ILE A 653 16.61 -14.83 -36.06
CA ILE A 653 17.04 -13.58 -35.42
C ILE A 653 18.56 -13.63 -35.30
N GLY A 654 19.24 -12.66 -35.91
CA GLY A 654 20.70 -12.50 -35.84
C GLY A 654 21.17 -11.70 -34.63
N ASP A 655 22.41 -11.17 -34.68
CA ASP A 655 23.02 -10.35 -33.60
C ASP A 655 22.45 -8.92 -33.51
N GLN A 656 21.16 -8.75 -33.79
CA GLN A 656 20.52 -7.44 -33.88
C GLN A 656 20.02 -7.00 -32.50
N PRO A 657 19.86 -5.68 -32.24
CA PRO A 657 19.31 -5.18 -30.98
C PRO A 657 17.92 -5.77 -30.71
N LEU A 658 17.69 -6.22 -29.49
CA LEU A 658 16.43 -6.86 -29.09
C LEU A 658 15.26 -5.89 -29.26
N SER A 659 14.39 -6.21 -30.20
CA SER A 659 13.19 -5.49 -30.60
C SER A 659 11.96 -6.34 -30.30
N PRO A 660 10.80 -5.70 -30.01
CA PRO A 660 9.56 -6.44 -29.87
C PRO A 660 9.11 -6.94 -31.25
N TYR A 661 8.88 -8.23 -31.33
CA TYR A 661 8.27 -8.90 -32.47
C TYR A 661 6.76 -8.86 -32.36
N GLU A 662 6.08 -8.82 -33.50
CA GLU A 662 4.63 -8.96 -33.64
C GLU A 662 4.31 -10.02 -34.69
N PHE A 663 3.28 -10.84 -34.44
CA PHE A 663 2.74 -11.78 -35.42
C PHE A 663 1.40 -11.25 -35.91
N ARG A 664 1.34 -10.78 -37.15
CA ARG A 664 0.16 -10.05 -37.64
C ARG A 664 -0.55 -10.84 -38.71
N VAL A 665 -1.88 -10.85 -38.62
CA VAL A 665 -2.76 -11.44 -39.61
C VAL A 665 -3.68 -10.35 -40.13
N PHE A 666 -3.51 -9.99 -41.40
CA PHE A 666 -4.31 -8.99 -42.08
C PHE A 666 -5.36 -9.66 -42.96
N TRP A 667 -6.61 -9.24 -42.80
CA TRP A 667 -7.76 -9.75 -43.51
C TRP A 667 -8.26 -8.74 -44.56
N GLU A 668 -8.46 -9.19 -45.79
CA GLU A 668 -8.82 -8.35 -46.95
C GLU A 668 -10.33 -8.07 -47.07
N GLY A 669 -11.17 -8.64 -46.20
CA GLY A 669 -12.61 -8.37 -46.19
C GLY A 669 -13.47 -9.27 -47.08
N ILE A 670 -12.85 -10.25 -47.76
CA ILE A 670 -13.48 -10.96 -48.89
C ILE A 670 -14.34 -12.15 -48.44
N SER A 671 -13.94 -12.86 -47.39
CA SER A 671 -14.65 -14.02 -46.82
C SER A 671 -14.58 -13.99 -45.29
N ASN A 672 -15.37 -14.82 -44.61
CA ASN A 672 -15.20 -14.93 -43.16
C ASN A 672 -13.81 -15.51 -42.86
N LEU A 673 -13.13 -14.96 -41.85
CA LEU A 673 -11.85 -15.44 -41.35
C LEU A 673 -11.91 -15.54 -39.84
N GLU A 674 -11.50 -16.67 -39.29
CA GLU A 674 -11.41 -16.92 -37.86
C GLU A 674 -10.00 -17.36 -37.50
N VAL A 675 -9.35 -16.64 -36.58
CA VAL A 675 -8.04 -17.01 -36.04
C VAL A 675 -8.23 -17.62 -34.66
N HIS A 676 -7.81 -18.87 -34.51
CA HIS A 676 -7.97 -19.67 -33.29
C HIS A 676 -6.81 -19.45 -32.34
N GLU A 677 -5.58 -19.62 -32.83
CA GLU A 677 -4.36 -19.41 -32.05
C GLU A 677 -3.16 -19.05 -32.93
N VAL A 678 -2.19 -18.37 -32.32
CA VAL A 678 -0.84 -18.14 -32.82
C VAL A 678 0.13 -18.81 -31.87
N ARG A 679 0.96 -19.72 -32.38
CA ARG A 679 1.89 -20.53 -31.63
C ARG A 679 3.32 -20.16 -32.00
N LEU A 680 4.19 -19.97 -31.02
CA LEU A 680 5.62 -19.72 -31.22
C LEU A 680 6.45 -20.83 -30.61
N ARG A 681 7.46 -21.29 -31.35
CA ARG A 681 8.45 -22.26 -30.90
C ARG A 681 9.86 -21.78 -31.27
N GLY A 682 10.78 -21.78 -30.32
CA GLY A 682 12.21 -21.57 -30.57
C GLY A 682 12.94 -22.90 -30.73
N PHE A 683 14.01 -22.91 -31.53
CA PHE A 683 14.88 -24.07 -31.76
C PHE A 683 16.34 -23.78 -31.48
#